data_AF-A0A5S9F121-F1
#
_entry.id   AF-A0A5S9F121-F1
#
_cell.length_a   1.000
_cell.length_b   1.000
_cell.length_c   1.000
_cell.angle_alpha   90.00
_cell.angle_beta   90.00
_cell.angle_gamma   90.00
#
_symmetry.space_group_name_H-M   'P 1'
#
loop_
_entity.id
_entity.type
_entity.pdbx_description
1 polymer ?
#
loop_
_entity_poly.entity_id
_entity_poly.type
_entity_poly.pdbx_seq_one_letter_code
_entity_poly.pdbx_strand_id
1 'polypeptide(L)'
;MPYTVKDFEQDLLSKPSRVKPVLLFCKQLMGKNMQKFAAGKSATEFANVVILVLDTNVPQQTAKFLAYNLYPHVKGNSQPILKSIGKWEKEKNTRKVVKSLCSVLQKSRLSLTQKNSVPKKKGFWGNRIATISASKKVIGNRVKTIMQSGPRAMKNLFREETFTSASAPIKKNKTILGTNSPLKDKELEDLRVETLVSFNKQKPHAWVAIPNERELLRARPVDVFKILRSISLMINLTREQKKFVNFLKNTLMIRSKLLWEDEIIINIINQGMRSYNHTLDRLSKICTKRNVNRKIRDYLHCCTEIRLKKHGNLFRKQFDRVANIQSLDKLLDSYTLQSSTVVRKYKDLAIISNVKNLLRAYNRNPQKLDVLMNKHLGKHGETNIKSKLRTLLVTSGSDMEIFRKIQREKNIQGCINVLRRSSGDATVSKLLGLIDSFMRPENRTTFGGFKASLNFVCPALASRVEALMKSHVVLELNRETKTLLNSKEAAITRLNSLTKLLMMPKYQQANISIFETSPRSVADKIKVIKGSNSQQLKRNIEHSFPSPEFPKSLRNLVTQAKQDQSSRGEKNVDNFYRALQDIENRVKRRELTLIKNEVINLFKSYGNINFSGTKSQQFLNGYAIARVIEDYYRNPKRDKIDLSVDINPRVRSKVKAMIDSERQRQLQKL
;
A
#
# COMPACT_ATOMS: atom_id res chain seq x y z
N MET A 1 -3.07 0.76 5.08
CA MET A 1 -2.13 0.06 5.99
C MET A 1 -2.73 -1.30 6.33
N PRO A 2 -1.92 -2.36 6.46
CA PRO A 2 -2.44 -3.63 6.95
C PRO A 2 -2.99 -3.40 8.36
N TYR A 3 -4.23 -3.82 8.59
CA TYR A 3 -4.87 -3.76 9.89
C TYR A 3 -4.10 -4.69 10.84
N THR A 4 -3.56 -4.18 11.93
CA THR A 4 -2.68 -4.94 12.84
C THR A 4 -3.44 -5.45 14.05
N VAL A 5 -2.85 -6.40 14.79
CA VAL A 5 -3.40 -6.90 16.06
C VAL A 5 -3.61 -5.75 17.06
N LYS A 6 -2.71 -4.76 17.07
CA LYS A 6 -2.84 -3.57 17.93
C LYS A 6 -4.01 -2.68 17.52
N ASP A 7 -4.30 -2.58 16.23
CA ASP A 7 -5.48 -1.85 15.72
C ASP A 7 -6.78 -2.57 16.11
N PHE A 8 -6.80 -3.91 16.07
CA PHE A 8 -7.92 -4.73 16.56
C PHE A 8 -8.18 -4.54 18.06
N GLU A 9 -7.12 -4.54 18.87
CA GLU A 9 -7.21 -4.32 20.32
C GLU A 9 -7.71 -2.90 20.67
N GLN A 10 -7.30 -1.91 19.88
CA GLN A 10 -7.79 -0.53 20.01
C GLN A 10 -9.27 -0.40 19.64
N ASP A 11 -9.71 -1.08 18.58
CA ASP A 11 -11.12 -1.12 18.19
C ASP A 11 -12.00 -1.80 19.25
N LEU A 12 -11.45 -2.80 19.95
CA LEU A 12 -12.05 -3.53 21.07
C LEU A 12 -12.36 -2.65 22.27
N LEU A 13 -11.43 -1.76 22.58
CA LEU A 13 -11.52 -0.83 23.70
C LEU A 13 -12.51 0.31 23.42
N SER A 14 -12.82 0.57 22.14
CA SER A 14 -13.59 1.75 21.69
C SER A 14 -15.09 1.52 21.47
N LYS A 15 -15.62 0.31 21.66
CA LYS A 15 -17.01 -0.08 21.31
C LYS A 15 -17.94 -0.25 22.54
N PRO A 16 -19.27 -0.05 22.38
CA PRO A 16 -20.25 -0.08 23.47
C PRO A 16 -20.42 -1.46 24.12
N SER A 17 -20.95 -1.48 25.36
CA SER A 17 -20.99 -2.63 26.29
C SER A 17 -21.63 -3.91 25.75
N ARG A 18 -22.53 -3.83 24.77
CA ARG A 18 -23.18 -5.01 24.14
C ARG A 18 -22.29 -5.78 23.16
N VAL A 19 -21.26 -5.15 22.60
CA VAL A 19 -20.33 -5.77 21.61
C VAL A 19 -19.02 -6.21 22.28
N LYS A 20 -18.72 -5.65 23.45
CA LYS A 20 -17.54 -6.00 24.26
C LYS A 20 -17.41 -7.49 24.59
N PRO A 21 -18.47 -8.25 24.97
CA PRO A 21 -18.34 -9.68 25.29
C PRO A 21 -17.92 -10.53 24.09
N VAL A 22 -18.49 -10.26 22.91
CA VAL A 22 -18.15 -10.95 21.65
C VAL A 22 -16.73 -10.61 21.21
N LEU A 23 -16.33 -9.36 21.37
CA LEU A 23 -14.99 -8.91 21.07
C LEU A 23 -13.94 -9.42 22.09
N LEU A 24 -14.29 -9.53 23.38
CA LEU A 24 -13.47 -10.17 24.42
C LEU A 24 -13.33 -11.67 24.17
N PHE A 25 -14.39 -12.33 23.72
CA PHE A 25 -14.35 -13.72 23.25
C PHE A 25 -13.43 -13.87 22.03
N CYS A 26 -13.51 -12.95 21.05
CA CYS A 26 -12.55 -12.89 19.95
C CYS A 26 -11.11 -12.60 20.41
N LYS A 27 -10.91 -11.76 21.44
CA LYS A 27 -9.57 -11.50 22.03
C LYS A 27 -9.00 -12.73 22.75
N GLN A 28 -9.83 -13.45 23.51
CA GLN A 28 -9.48 -14.74 24.11
C GLN A 28 -9.15 -15.79 23.03
N LEU A 29 -9.84 -15.74 21.89
CA LEU A 29 -9.52 -16.54 20.70
C LEU A 29 -8.19 -16.13 20.05
N MET A 30 -7.86 -14.84 19.93
CA MET A 30 -6.63 -14.34 19.28
C MET A 30 -5.31 -14.61 20.03
N GLY A 31 -5.36 -15.21 21.23
CA GLY A 31 -4.19 -15.85 21.84
C GLY A 31 -3.76 -17.12 21.09
N LYS A 32 -2.85 -17.92 21.67
CA LYS A 32 -2.32 -19.19 21.09
C LYS A 32 -3.39 -20.26 20.75
N ASN A 33 -4.68 -20.00 20.95
CA ASN A 33 -5.79 -20.94 20.76
C ASN A 33 -6.54 -20.77 19.42
N MET A 34 -6.32 -19.70 18.65
CA MET A 34 -7.07 -19.45 17.41
C MET A 34 -6.80 -20.50 16.31
N GLN A 35 -5.54 -20.92 16.18
CA GLN A 35 -5.14 -21.98 15.25
C GLN A 35 -5.69 -23.33 15.68
N LYS A 36 -5.77 -23.61 16.99
CA LYS A 36 -6.40 -24.82 17.54
C LYS A 36 -7.93 -24.82 17.38
N PHE A 37 -8.57 -23.65 17.42
CA PHE A 37 -10.02 -23.51 17.24
C PHE A 37 -10.45 -23.68 15.77
N ALA A 38 -9.65 -23.16 14.82
CA ALA A 38 -9.91 -23.29 13.39
C ALA A 38 -9.45 -24.66 12.83
N ALA A 39 -8.44 -25.29 13.43
CA ALA A 39 -7.96 -26.60 13.04
C ALA A 39 -9.06 -27.66 13.16
N GLY A 40 -9.36 -28.33 12.05
CA GLY A 40 -10.35 -29.41 11.99
C GLY A 40 -11.79 -28.96 11.78
N LYS A 41 -12.08 -27.65 11.72
CA LYS A 41 -13.43 -27.14 11.43
C LYS A 41 -13.70 -27.04 9.93
N SER A 42 -14.95 -27.34 9.54
CA SER A 42 -15.40 -27.22 8.16
C SER A 42 -15.57 -25.76 7.74
N ALA A 43 -15.46 -25.49 6.44
CA ALA A 43 -15.67 -24.14 5.89
C ALA A 43 -17.04 -23.54 6.25
N THR A 44 -18.05 -24.38 6.45
CA THR A 44 -19.40 -24.00 6.90
C THR A 44 -19.47 -23.59 8.37
N GLU A 45 -18.83 -24.33 9.27
CA GLU A 45 -18.77 -23.96 10.70
C GLU A 45 -17.98 -22.66 10.89
N PHE A 46 -16.87 -22.52 10.16
CA PHE A 46 -16.07 -21.31 10.16
C PHE A 46 -16.86 -20.09 9.66
N ALA A 47 -17.60 -20.26 8.55
CA ALA A 47 -18.44 -19.22 8.00
C ALA A 47 -19.55 -18.78 8.96
N ASN A 48 -20.17 -19.70 9.69
CA ASN A 48 -21.20 -19.37 10.69
C ASN A 48 -20.62 -18.55 11.84
N VAL A 49 -19.41 -18.85 12.30
CA VAL A 49 -18.71 -18.04 13.31
C VAL A 49 -18.41 -16.64 12.77
N VAL A 50 -17.92 -16.53 11.53
CA VAL A 50 -17.64 -15.23 10.90
C VAL A 50 -18.94 -14.44 10.68
N ILE A 51 -20.04 -15.08 10.33
CA ILE A 51 -21.37 -14.45 10.22
C ILE A 51 -21.85 -13.98 11.60
N LEU A 52 -21.73 -14.78 12.65
CA LEU A 52 -22.12 -14.40 14.01
C LEU A 52 -21.33 -13.17 14.50
N VAL A 53 -20.04 -13.10 14.14
CA VAL A 53 -19.16 -11.96 14.41
C VAL A 53 -19.51 -10.76 13.51
N LEU A 54 -19.94 -10.98 12.27
CA LEU A 54 -20.36 -9.90 11.36
C LEU A 54 -21.73 -9.32 11.72
N ASP A 55 -22.66 -10.13 12.23
CA ASP A 55 -23.99 -9.72 12.67
C ASP A 55 -23.93 -8.85 13.94
N THR A 56 -22.84 -8.93 14.71
CA THR A 56 -22.65 -8.19 15.97
C THR A 56 -22.12 -6.76 15.78
N ASN A 57 -22.38 -6.10 14.63
CA ASN A 57 -21.95 -4.72 14.34
C ASN A 57 -20.43 -4.49 14.49
N VAL A 58 -19.66 -5.54 14.18
CA VAL A 58 -18.20 -5.50 14.17
C VAL A 58 -17.73 -4.68 12.96
N PRO A 59 -16.74 -3.78 13.14
CA PRO A 59 -16.20 -2.98 12.04
C PRO A 59 -15.76 -3.86 10.86
N GLN A 60 -16.03 -3.38 9.63
CA GLN A 60 -15.72 -4.11 8.40
C GLN A 60 -14.23 -4.46 8.30
N GLN A 61 -13.34 -3.63 8.84
CA GLN A 61 -11.89 -3.90 8.87
C GLN A 61 -11.53 -5.01 9.85
N THR A 62 -12.17 -5.03 11.02
CA THR A 62 -12.04 -6.07 12.05
C THR A 62 -12.51 -7.43 11.54
N ALA A 63 -13.66 -7.47 10.85
CA ALA A 63 -14.12 -8.70 10.24
C ALA A 63 -13.24 -9.17 9.07
N LYS A 64 -12.71 -8.22 8.27
CA LYS A 64 -11.71 -8.52 7.23
C LYS A 64 -10.43 -9.10 7.84
N PHE A 65 -9.96 -8.53 8.94
CA PHE A 65 -8.78 -9.01 9.66
C PHE A 65 -8.97 -10.42 10.24
N LEU A 66 -10.11 -10.68 10.88
CA LEU A 66 -10.44 -12.01 11.41
C LEU A 66 -10.56 -13.05 10.28
N ALA A 67 -11.23 -12.70 9.18
CA ALA A 67 -11.36 -13.58 8.03
C ALA A 67 -9.98 -13.91 7.42
N TYR A 68 -9.09 -12.93 7.28
CA TYR A 68 -7.77 -13.13 6.68
C TYR A 68 -6.84 -14.01 7.53
N ASN A 69 -6.89 -13.88 8.85
CA ASN A 69 -6.03 -14.62 9.77
C ASN A 69 -6.52 -16.04 10.09
N LEU A 70 -7.84 -16.27 10.07
CA LEU A 70 -8.41 -17.59 10.36
C LEU A 70 -8.49 -18.51 9.13
N TYR A 71 -8.62 -17.92 7.93
CA TYR A 71 -8.85 -18.64 6.69
C TYR A 71 -7.79 -19.69 6.30
N PRO A 72 -6.48 -19.48 6.52
CA PRO A 72 -5.45 -20.49 6.20
C PRO A 72 -5.59 -21.82 6.95
N HIS A 73 -6.42 -21.87 8.00
CA HIS A 73 -6.55 -23.01 8.91
C HIS A 73 -7.86 -23.79 8.73
N VAL A 74 -8.68 -23.45 7.72
CA VAL A 74 -10.00 -24.06 7.46
C VAL A 74 -9.89 -25.24 6.50
N LYS A 75 -10.53 -26.37 6.81
CA LYS A 75 -10.49 -27.59 5.98
C LYS A 75 -11.56 -27.54 4.88
N GLY A 76 -11.16 -27.56 3.59
CA GLY A 76 -12.07 -27.65 2.43
C GLY A 76 -11.75 -26.72 1.25
N ASN A 77 -12.52 -26.85 0.16
CA ASN A 77 -12.25 -26.14 -1.10
C ASN A 77 -12.67 -24.66 -1.03
N SER A 78 -11.68 -23.80 -0.84
CA SER A 78 -11.83 -22.48 -0.25
C SER A 78 -11.77 -21.33 -1.28
N GLN A 79 -11.48 -21.64 -2.55
CA GLN A 79 -11.38 -20.67 -3.66
C GLN A 79 -12.61 -19.77 -3.92
N PRO A 80 -13.88 -20.25 -3.81
CA PRO A 80 -15.05 -19.39 -4.08
C PRO A 80 -15.19 -18.24 -3.06
N ILE A 81 -14.75 -18.50 -1.82
CA ILE A 81 -14.78 -17.52 -0.72
C ILE A 81 -13.69 -16.48 -0.92
N LEU A 82 -12.48 -16.86 -1.36
CA LEU A 82 -11.42 -15.90 -1.71
C LEU A 82 -11.80 -14.98 -2.88
N LYS A 83 -12.42 -15.53 -3.93
CA LYS A 83 -12.89 -14.71 -5.07
C LYS A 83 -13.97 -13.70 -4.67
N SER A 84 -14.77 -14.02 -3.67
CA SER A 84 -15.78 -13.10 -3.14
C SER A 84 -15.18 -12.07 -2.18
N ILE A 85 -14.21 -12.45 -1.34
CA ILE A 85 -13.44 -11.51 -0.52
C ILE A 85 -12.74 -10.45 -1.38
N GLY A 86 -12.15 -10.83 -2.52
CA GLY A 86 -11.56 -9.87 -3.48
C GLY A 86 -12.58 -8.91 -4.10
N LYS A 87 -13.86 -9.31 -4.21
CA LYS A 87 -14.96 -8.40 -4.59
C LYS A 87 -15.36 -7.47 -3.43
N TRP A 88 -15.22 -7.91 -2.18
CA TRP A 88 -15.50 -7.09 -0.99
C TRP A 88 -14.48 -5.98 -0.74
N GLU A 89 -13.32 -6.02 -1.41
CA GLU A 89 -12.39 -4.89 -1.40
C GLU A 89 -12.98 -3.66 -2.10
N LYS A 90 -13.85 -3.87 -3.10
CA LYS A 90 -14.47 -2.80 -3.88
C LYS A 90 -15.85 -2.40 -3.35
N GLU A 91 -16.52 -3.26 -2.58
CA GLU A 91 -17.88 -3.02 -2.09
C GLU A 91 -17.89 -2.31 -0.71
N LYS A 92 -18.30 -1.03 -0.70
CA LYS A 92 -18.37 -0.20 0.52
C LYS A 92 -19.58 -0.47 1.42
N ASN A 93 -20.57 -1.24 0.94
CA ASN A 93 -21.80 -1.53 1.68
C ASN A 93 -21.70 -2.89 2.39
N THR A 94 -21.56 -2.86 3.71
CA THR A 94 -21.45 -4.04 4.58
C THR A 94 -22.63 -4.99 4.46
N ARG A 95 -23.87 -4.51 4.27
CA ARG A 95 -25.04 -5.39 4.05
C ARG A 95 -24.99 -6.13 2.72
N LYS A 96 -24.43 -5.50 1.67
CA LYS A 96 -24.20 -6.17 0.38
C LYS A 96 -23.06 -7.19 0.46
N VAL A 97 -22.01 -6.89 1.23
CA VAL A 97 -20.94 -7.84 1.53
C VAL A 97 -21.49 -9.06 2.27
N VAL A 98 -22.29 -8.86 3.32
CA VAL A 98 -22.94 -9.94 4.08
C VAL A 98 -23.92 -10.74 3.21
N LYS A 99 -24.79 -10.08 2.41
CA LYS A 99 -25.65 -10.79 1.42
C LYS A 99 -24.85 -11.57 0.39
N SER A 100 -23.72 -11.03 -0.08
CA SER A 100 -22.83 -11.72 -1.02
C SER A 100 -22.19 -12.95 -0.39
N LEU A 101 -21.72 -12.83 0.87
CA LEU A 101 -21.16 -13.91 1.67
C LEU A 101 -22.20 -15.02 1.90
N CYS A 102 -23.41 -14.67 2.33
CA CYS A 102 -24.53 -15.62 2.46
C CYS A 102 -24.92 -16.29 1.14
N SER A 103 -24.88 -15.57 0.01
CA SER A 103 -25.17 -16.14 -1.31
C SER A 103 -24.09 -17.11 -1.80
N VAL A 104 -22.82 -16.82 -1.50
CA VAL A 104 -21.68 -17.70 -1.81
C VAL A 104 -21.75 -18.95 -0.94
N LEU A 105 -22.16 -18.80 0.32
CA LEU A 105 -22.34 -19.91 1.25
C LEU A 105 -23.54 -20.80 0.91
N GLN A 106 -24.68 -20.21 0.49
CA GLN A 106 -25.82 -20.96 -0.05
C GLN A 106 -25.43 -21.72 -1.32
N LYS A 107 -24.65 -21.09 -2.22
CA LYS A 107 -24.14 -21.75 -3.43
C LYS A 107 -23.13 -22.85 -3.11
N SER A 108 -22.28 -22.69 -2.10
CA SER A 108 -21.38 -23.77 -1.66
C SER A 108 -22.14 -24.90 -0.97
N ARG A 109 -23.24 -24.60 -0.24
CA ARG A 109 -24.17 -25.60 0.32
C ARG A 109 -24.81 -26.43 -0.79
N LEU A 110 -25.23 -25.79 -1.89
CA LEU A 110 -25.77 -26.46 -3.09
C LEU A 110 -24.71 -27.26 -3.86
N SER A 111 -23.44 -26.82 -3.85
CA SER A 111 -22.34 -27.57 -4.49
C SER A 111 -21.89 -28.80 -3.69
N LEU A 112 -22.12 -28.81 -2.36
CA LEU A 112 -21.89 -29.96 -1.49
C LEU A 112 -23.01 -30.99 -1.61
N THR A 113 -24.25 -30.57 -1.88
CA THR A 113 -25.34 -31.50 -2.23
C THR A 113 -25.25 -32.02 -3.67
N GLN A 114 -24.65 -31.27 -4.62
CA GLN A 114 -24.42 -31.74 -6.00
C GLN A 114 -23.18 -32.62 -6.19
N LYS A 115 -22.30 -32.76 -5.18
CA LYS A 115 -21.18 -33.72 -5.24
C LYS A 115 -21.56 -35.17 -4.90
N ASN A 116 -22.85 -35.42 -4.62
CA ASN A 116 -23.40 -36.75 -4.42
C ASN A 116 -24.31 -37.22 -5.59
N SER A 117 -24.08 -36.78 -6.83
CA SER A 117 -24.69 -37.44 -7.98
C SER A 117 -23.77 -37.53 -9.20
N VAL A 118 -23.60 -38.77 -9.64
CA VAL A 118 -22.78 -39.27 -10.76
C VAL A 118 -23.43 -38.89 -12.11
N PRO A 119 -22.66 -38.73 -13.21
CA PRO A 119 -23.07 -37.92 -14.36
C PRO A 119 -23.73 -38.72 -15.48
N LYS A 120 -24.58 -38.06 -16.30
CA LYS A 120 -24.93 -38.52 -17.65
C LYS A 120 -24.99 -37.38 -18.68
N LYS A 121 -24.07 -37.49 -19.63
CA LYS A 121 -24.04 -37.20 -21.09
C LYS A 121 -25.10 -36.29 -21.78
N LYS A 122 -24.53 -35.45 -22.67
CA LYS A 122 -24.90 -35.06 -24.07
C LYS A 122 -25.86 -33.89 -24.35
N GLY A 123 -25.42 -33.05 -25.31
CA GLY A 123 -26.21 -32.35 -26.35
C GLY A 123 -26.69 -30.92 -26.00
N PHE A 124 -26.17 -29.85 -26.61
CA PHE A 124 -26.54 -29.22 -27.91
C PHE A 124 -27.82 -28.34 -27.87
N TRP A 125 -27.64 -27.05 -28.19
CA TRP A 125 -28.52 -25.96 -28.68
C TRP A 125 -30.02 -25.85 -28.29
N GLY A 126 -30.47 -24.61 -28.01
CA GLY A 126 -31.77 -24.11 -28.49
C GLY A 126 -32.81 -23.68 -27.44
N ASN A 127 -33.12 -22.38 -27.46
CA ASN A 127 -34.43 -21.70 -27.36
C ASN A 127 -35.66 -22.28 -26.62
N ARG A 128 -36.31 -21.32 -25.92
CA ARG A 128 -37.78 -21.04 -25.84
C ARG A 128 -38.72 -21.89 -24.95
N ILE A 129 -39.38 -21.14 -24.06
CA ILE A 129 -40.84 -21.03 -23.83
C ILE A 129 -41.54 -21.99 -22.83
N ALA A 130 -42.39 -21.33 -22.03
CA ALA A 130 -43.64 -21.72 -21.37
C ALA A 130 -43.66 -22.63 -20.12
N THR A 131 -43.93 -21.95 -18.99
CA THR A 131 -45.16 -22.01 -18.17
C THR A 131 -45.97 -23.31 -17.99
N ILE A 132 -46.52 -23.41 -16.75
CA ILE A 132 -47.72 -24.15 -16.27
C ILE A 132 -47.40 -25.53 -15.67
N SER A 133 -47.30 -25.62 -14.33
CA SER A 133 -48.36 -26.01 -13.36
C SER A 133 -48.58 -27.53 -13.34
N ALA A 134 -48.91 -28.25 -12.27
CA ALA A 134 -49.34 -28.02 -10.90
C ALA A 134 -49.09 -29.37 -10.16
N SER A 135 -49.05 -29.52 -8.84
CA SER A 135 -50.22 -29.53 -7.97
C SER A 135 -49.90 -30.20 -6.62
N LYS A 136 -50.53 -29.67 -5.56
CA LYS A 136 -51.10 -30.36 -4.37
C LYS A 136 -50.12 -30.88 -3.29
N LYS A 137 -50.41 -30.80 -1.98
CA LYS A 137 -51.64 -30.51 -1.19
C LYS A 137 -51.20 -30.19 0.27
N VAL A 138 -51.71 -29.11 0.91
CA VAL A 138 -52.77 -29.09 1.98
C VAL A 138 -52.19 -29.41 3.38
N ILE A 139 -52.34 -28.60 4.45
CA ILE A 139 -53.48 -27.92 5.13
C ILE A 139 -52.92 -26.61 5.76
N GLY A 140 -53.55 -25.44 5.85
CA GLY A 140 -54.95 -24.99 5.90
C GLY A 140 -55.08 -24.02 7.09
N ASN A 141 -55.28 -22.71 6.87
CA ASN A 141 -56.56 -21.97 7.01
C ASN A 141 -56.59 -21.14 8.32
N ARG A 142 -57.13 -19.91 8.44
CA ARG A 142 -58.12 -19.08 7.71
C ARG A 142 -57.83 -17.59 8.10
N VAL A 143 -57.82 -16.57 7.21
CA VAL A 143 -58.96 -15.87 6.53
C VAL A 143 -59.76 -14.99 7.53
N LYS A 144 -59.99 -13.67 7.35
CA LYS A 144 -60.87 -12.97 6.36
C LYS A 144 -60.68 -11.43 6.53
N THR A 145 -60.39 -10.58 5.51
CA THR A 145 -61.28 -9.90 4.51
C THR A 145 -61.82 -8.53 5.02
N ILE A 146 -61.71 -7.38 4.31
CA ILE A 146 -62.56 -6.78 3.24
C ILE A 146 -61.78 -5.53 2.70
N MET A 147 -61.50 -5.22 1.41
CA MET A 147 -62.22 -5.00 0.14
C MET A 147 -62.72 -3.54 -0.16
N GLN A 148 -62.35 -3.03 -1.35
CA GLN A 148 -63.01 -2.02 -2.25
C GLN A 148 -62.96 -0.52 -1.83
N SER A 149 -62.82 0.52 -2.68
CA SER A 149 -63.15 0.80 -4.09
C SER A 149 -62.42 2.08 -4.62
N GLY A 150 -62.45 2.34 -5.93
CA GLY A 150 -61.83 3.48 -6.64
C GLY A 150 -62.70 4.77 -6.78
N PRO A 151 -62.43 5.66 -7.78
CA PRO A 151 -62.25 7.11 -7.58
C PRO A 151 -63.41 8.02 -8.07
N ARG A 152 -63.46 9.29 -7.59
CA ARG A 152 -64.33 10.36 -8.14
C ARG A 152 -63.62 11.72 -8.30
N ALA A 153 -63.68 12.20 -9.55
CA ALA A 153 -64.00 13.55 -10.03
C ALA A 153 -63.05 14.75 -9.77
N MET A 154 -62.37 15.14 -10.86
CA MET A 154 -62.09 16.51 -11.29
C MET A 154 -63.39 17.30 -11.58
N LYS A 155 -63.48 18.55 -11.12
CA LYS A 155 -63.88 19.79 -11.85
C LYS A 155 -64.58 20.81 -10.93
N ASN A 156 -63.99 21.99 -10.80
CA ASN A 156 -64.57 23.33 -11.03
C ASN A 156 -63.46 24.37 -10.76
N LEU A 157 -62.88 24.98 -11.80
CA LEU A 157 -63.26 26.26 -12.45
C LEU A 157 -62.85 27.49 -11.59
N PHE A 158 -61.72 28.14 -11.93
CA PHE A 158 -61.57 29.42 -12.68
C PHE A 158 -61.59 30.66 -11.75
N ARG A 159 -60.45 31.40 -11.66
CA ARG A 159 -60.25 32.85 -12.01
C ARG A 159 -61.08 33.84 -11.16
N GLU A 160 -60.68 35.05 -10.76
CA GLU A 160 -59.59 35.99 -11.06
C GLU A 160 -59.61 37.06 -9.92
N GLU A 161 -58.47 37.72 -9.71
CA GLU A 161 -58.27 39.14 -9.38
C GLU A 161 -58.66 39.83 -8.03
N THR A 162 -57.60 40.45 -7.47
CA THR A 162 -57.47 41.74 -6.76
C THR A 162 -58.28 42.05 -5.48
N PHE A 163 -57.58 42.25 -4.36
CA PHE A 163 -57.31 43.58 -3.77
C PHE A 163 -56.29 43.51 -2.63
N THR A 164 -55.59 44.63 -2.45
CA THR A 164 -54.45 44.93 -1.56
C THR A 164 -54.76 44.88 -0.05
N SER A 165 -53.79 44.45 0.78
CA SER A 165 -53.28 45.24 1.91
C SER A 165 -52.14 44.54 2.69
N ALA A 166 -51.24 45.38 3.19
CA ALA A 166 -49.95 45.12 3.82
C ALA A 166 -49.87 44.00 4.89
N SER A 167 -48.78 43.20 4.87
CA SER A 167 -48.03 42.87 6.08
C SER A 167 -46.62 42.33 5.80
N ALA A 168 -45.65 42.95 6.48
CA ALA A 168 -44.22 42.70 6.68
C ALA A 168 -43.51 41.45 6.10
N PRO A 169 -42.23 41.59 5.65
CA PRO A 169 -41.41 40.45 5.28
C PRO A 169 -41.02 39.63 6.51
N ILE A 170 -41.43 38.36 6.53
CA ILE A 170 -40.98 37.34 7.48
C ILE A 170 -39.46 37.17 7.30
N LYS A 171 -38.70 37.70 8.27
CA LYS A 171 -37.26 37.51 8.42
C LYS A 171 -36.94 36.01 8.43
N LYS A 172 -36.21 35.54 7.40
CA LYS A 172 -35.52 34.24 7.42
C LYS A 172 -34.53 34.24 8.60
N ASN A 173 -34.88 33.55 9.68
CA ASN A 173 -33.98 33.27 10.78
C ASN A 173 -32.84 32.38 10.27
N LYS A 174 -31.70 32.98 9.91
CA LYS A 174 -30.45 32.27 9.67
C LYS A 174 -30.00 31.62 10.97
N THR A 175 -30.07 30.29 11.05
CA THR A 175 -29.34 29.48 12.02
C THR A 175 -27.84 29.72 11.79
N ILE A 176 -27.12 30.25 12.78
CA ILE A 176 -25.74 30.75 12.67
C ILE A 176 -24.68 29.62 12.61
N LEU A 177 -25.08 28.34 12.58
CA LEU A 177 -24.17 27.20 12.51
C LEU A 177 -24.67 26.21 11.47
N GLY A 178 -24.37 26.48 10.20
CA GLY A 178 -24.52 25.50 9.13
C GLY A 178 -23.26 24.66 9.03
N THR A 179 -23.31 23.39 9.44
CA THR A 179 -22.25 22.40 9.22
C THR A 179 -22.69 21.40 8.17
N ASN A 180 -22.16 21.55 6.95
CA ASN A 180 -22.22 20.51 5.93
C ASN A 180 -21.05 19.52 6.16
N SER A 181 -21.24 18.44 6.92
CA SER A 181 -20.49 17.16 6.75
C SER A 181 -21.05 16.02 7.61
N PRO A 182 -20.91 14.73 7.22
CA PRO A 182 -21.81 13.67 7.65
C PRO A 182 -21.28 12.80 8.80
N LEU A 183 -22.08 12.79 9.88
CA LEU A 183 -22.37 11.72 10.84
C LEU A 183 -21.23 11.11 11.69
N LYS A 184 -21.38 11.23 13.02
CA LYS A 184 -21.35 10.08 13.95
C LYS A 184 -21.91 10.41 15.35
N ASP A 185 -23.21 10.66 15.39
CA ASP A 185 -24.19 9.95 16.22
C ASP A 185 -25.52 10.58 15.87
N LYS A 186 -26.42 9.84 15.19
CA LYS A 186 -27.66 10.45 14.71
C LYS A 186 -28.51 10.95 15.88
N GLU A 187 -28.57 10.20 16.98
CA GLU A 187 -29.27 10.61 18.20
C GLU A 187 -28.60 11.79 18.92
N LEU A 188 -27.26 11.89 18.89
CA LEU A 188 -26.54 12.98 19.55
C LEU A 188 -26.49 14.23 18.67
N GLU A 189 -26.52 14.09 17.34
CA GLU A 189 -26.69 15.16 16.36
C GLU A 189 -28.15 15.62 16.31
N ASP A 190 -29.10 14.70 16.43
CA ASP A 190 -30.53 15.03 16.60
C ASP A 190 -30.71 15.73 17.95
N LEU A 191 -30.12 15.26 19.05
CA LEU A 191 -30.07 16.03 20.31
C LEU A 191 -29.29 17.33 20.13
N ARG A 192 -28.18 17.39 19.39
CA ARG A 192 -27.36 18.62 19.22
C ARG A 192 -28.13 19.67 18.43
N VAL A 193 -28.75 19.29 17.32
CA VAL A 193 -29.60 20.10 16.45
C VAL A 193 -30.88 20.48 17.20
N GLU A 194 -31.54 19.54 17.87
CA GLU A 194 -32.72 19.79 18.69
C GLU A 194 -32.37 20.68 19.89
N THR A 195 -31.22 20.52 20.55
CA THR A 195 -30.75 21.37 21.65
C THR A 195 -30.36 22.77 21.13
N LEU A 196 -29.67 22.87 19.99
CA LEU A 196 -29.29 24.14 19.37
C LEU A 196 -30.49 24.93 18.81
N VAL A 197 -31.49 24.23 18.28
CA VAL A 197 -32.76 24.79 17.79
C VAL A 197 -33.73 25.08 18.95
N SER A 198 -33.71 24.30 20.03
CA SER A 198 -34.55 24.48 21.23
C SER A 198 -34.01 25.51 22.23
N PHE A 199 -32.71 25.84 22.22
CA PHE A 199 -32.18 26.93 23.07
C PHE A 199 -32.80 28.30 22.77
N ASN A 200 -33.32 28.52 21.56
CA ASN A 200 -34.07 29.75 21.22
C ASN A 200 -35.55 29.69 21.62
N LYS A 201 -36.09 28.52 22.00
CA LYS A 201 -37.52 28.30 22.30
C LYS A 201 -37.82 27.91 23.75
N GLN A 202 -36.83 27.42 24.51
CA GLN A 202 -37.01 27.05 25.91
C GLN A 202 -37.05 28.30 26.79
N LYS A 203 -38.21 28.58 27.39
CA LYS A 203 -38.31 29.56 28.48
C LYS A 203 -37.39 29.09 29.62
N PRO A 204 -36.62 30.00 30.26
CA PRO A 204 -35.77 29.63 31.39
C PRO A 204 -36.61 28.98 32.48
N HIS A 205 -36.11 27.88 33.07
CA HIS A 205 -36.82 27.20 34.15
C HIS A 205 -36.96 28.11 35.37
N ALA A 206 -38.13 28.10 36.00
CA ALA A 206 -38.36 28.83 37.24
C ALA A 206 -37.33 28.40 38.30
N TRP A 207 -36.75 29.38 38.98
CA TRP A 207 -35.76 29.14 40.02
C TRP A 207 -36.41 28.48 41.23
N VAL A 208 -35.93 27.29 41.61
CA VAL A 208 -36.26 26.64 42.88
C VAL A 208 -35.15 26.98 43.87
N ALA A 209 -35.50 27.53 45.04
CA ALA A 209 -34.53 27.82 46.09
C ALA A 209 -33.86 26.51 46.55
N ILE A 210 -32.52 26.46 46.45
CA ILE A 210 -31.72 25.29 46.82
C ILE A 210 -30.92 25.59 48.09
N PRO A 211 -30.70 24.60 48.97
CA PRO A 211 -29.73 24.70 50.05
C PRO A 211 -28.35 25.09 49.52
N ASN A 212 -27.59 25.84 50.31
CA ASN A 212 -26.23 26.29 49.99
C ASN A 212 -26.10 27.12 48.69
N GLU A 213 -27.16 27.83 48.27
CA GLU A 213 -27.09 28.71 47.10
C GLU A 213 -25.96 29.76 47.22
N ARG A 214 -25.70 30.27 48.43
CA ARG A 214 -24.61 31.23 48.68
C ARG A 214 -23.24 30.65 48.33
N GLU A 215 -23.02 29.34 48.54
CA GLU A 215 -21.78 28.66 48.18
C GLU A 215 -21.62 28.57 46.66
N LEU A 216 -22.70 28.26 45.93
CA LEU A 216 -22.72 28.26 44.46
C LEU A 216 -22.37 29.65 43.89
N LEU A 217 -22.92 30.71 44.46
CA LEU A 217 -22.67 32.08 44.02
C LEU A 217 -21.23 32.55 44.34
N ARG A 218 -20.67 32.12 45.47
CA ARG A 218 -19.29 32.42 45.91
C ARG A 218 -18.23 31.50 45.27
N ALA A 219 -18.63 30.38 44.67
CA ALA A 219 -17.76 29.41 44.02
C ALA A 219 -16.75 30.06 43.06
N ARG A 220 -15.53 29.55 42.93
CA ARG A 220 -14.72 29.89 41.76
C ARG A 220 -15.37 29.31 40.50
N PRO A 221 -15.27 29.95 39.31
CA PRO A 221 -15.88 29.44 38.09
C PRO A 221 -15.62 27.96 37.87
N VAL A 222 -14.37 27.50 37.98
CA VAL A 222 -13.94 26.09 37.80
C VAL A 222 -14.66 25.11 38.74
N ASP A 223 -15.07 25.54 39.93
CA ASP A 223 -15.63 24.68 40.98
C ASP A 223 -17.17 24.62 40.95
N VAL A 224 -17.82 25.43 40.09
CA VAL A 224 -19.30 25.49 39.96
C VAL A 224 -19.92 24.11 39.74
N PHE A 225 -19.34 23.30 38.85
CA PHE A 225 -19.86 21.95 38.57
C PHE A 225 -19.68 20.99 39.76
N LYS A 226 -18.56 21.10 40.49
CA LYS A 226 -18.29 20.28 41.68
C LYS A 226 -19.30 20.60 42.77
N ILE A 227 -19.58 21.88 43.00
CA ILE A 227 -20.54 22.34 44.01
C ILE A 227 -21.96 21.87 43.66
N LEU A 228 -22.38 21.96 42.39
CA LEU A 228 -23.66 21.39 41.95
C LEU A 228 -23.74 19.87 42.15
N ARG A 229 -22.62 19.15 42.01
CA ARG A 229 -22.55 17.71 42.30
C ARG A 229 -22.65 17.44 43.79
N SER A 230 -21.98 18.22 44.63
CA SER A 230 -22.06 18.10 46.10
C SER A 230 -23.47 18.39 46.61
N ILE A 231 -24.11 19.47 46.13
CA ILE A 231 -25.50 19.79 46.47
C ILE A 231 -26.42 18.64 46.07
N SER A 232 -26.26 18.09 44.86
CA SER A 232 -27.06 16.95 44.37
C SER A 232 -26.98 15.67 45.23
N LEU A 233 -25.96 15.54 46.07
CA LEU A 233 -25.73 14.39 46.94
C LEU A 233 -26.25 14.61 48.38
N MET A 234 -26.69 15.82 48.71
CA MET A 234 -27.26 16.11 50.03
C MET A 234 -28.54 15.31 50.27
N ILE A 235 -28.63 14.74 51.47
CA ILE A 235 -29.74 13.86 51.89
C ILE A 235 -31.01 14.68 52.12
N ASN A 236 -30.88 15.95 52.53
CA ASN A 236 -31.99 16.81 52.98
C ASN A 236 -32.63 17.64 51.85
N LEU A 237 -32.55 17.19 50.59
CA LEU A 237 -33.17 17.88 49.45
C LEU A 237 -34.60 17.39 49.20
N THR A 238 -35.54 18.32 48.97
CA THR A 238 -36.86 17.94 48.47
C THR A 238 -36.78 17.31 47.07
N ARG A 239 -37.79 16.52 46.70
CA ARG A 239 -37.84 15.86 45.38
C ARG A 239 -37.75 16.87 44.24
N GLU A 240 -38.34 18.04 44.39
CA GLU A 240 -38.31 19.14 43.41
C GLU A 240 -36.94 19.79 43.32
N GLN A 241 -36.31 20.12 44.46
CA GLN A 241 -34.95 20.66 44.50
C GLN A 241 -33.96 19.69 43.88
N LYS A 242 -34.05 18.40 44.21
CA LYS A 242 -33.18 17.35 43.65
C LYS A 242 -33.34 17.21 42.14
N LYS A 243 -34.56 17.29 41.62
CA LYS A 243 -34.82 17.32 40.16
C LYS A 243 -34.20 18.57 39.52
N PHE A 244 -34.39 19.75 40.11
CA PHE A 244 -33.87 21.02 39.59
C PHE A 244 -32.34 21.09 39.58
N VAL A 245 -31.67 20.67 40.65
CA VAL A 245 -30.19 20.61 40.72
C VAL A 245 -29.63 19.63 39.69
N ASN A 246 -30.26 18.46 39.52
CA ASN A 246 -29.85 17.50 38.50
C ASN A 246 -30.06 18.05 37.08
N PHE A 247 -31.16 18.77 36.83
CA PHE A 247 -31.39 19.47 35.57
C PHE A 247 -30.30 20.52 35.29
N LEU A 248 -29.98 21.38 36.26
CA LEU A 248 -28.91 22.38 36.14
C LEU A 248 -27.57 21.71 35.84
N LYS A 249 -27.21 20.66 36.58
CA LYS A 249 -25.97 19.88 36.41
C LYS A 249 -25.89 19.28 35.01
N ASN A 250 -26.92 18.57 34.56
CA ASN A 250 -26.94 17.91 33.27
C ASN A 250 -26.88 18.92 32.12
N THR A 251 -27.65 20.01 32.21
CA THR A 251 -27.64 21.10 31.21
C THR A 251 -26.29 21.77 31.14
N LEU A 252 -25.67 22.06 32.29
CA LEU A 252 -24.35 22.67 32.36
C LEU A 252 -23.28 21.76 31.74
N MET A 253 -23.34 20.45 32.01
CA MET A 253 -22.44 19.45 31.42
C MET A 253 -22.55 19.39 29.90
N ILE A 254 -23.77 19.35 29.37
CA ILE A 254 -24.03 19.33 27.92
C ILE A 254 -23.48 20.60 27.26
N ARG A 255 -23.81 21.77 27.82
CA ARG A 255 -23.36 23.07 27.28
C ARG A 255 -21.84 23.23 27.38
N SER A 256 -21.19 22.73 28.43
CA SER A 256 -19.72 22.74 28.52
C SER A 256 -19.07 21.80 27.50
N LYS A 257 -19.66 20.62 27.25
CA LYS A 257 -19.15 19.65 26.26
C LYS A 257 -19.24 20.21 24.84
N LEU A 258 -20.34 20.90 24.51
CA LEU A 258 -20.51 21.58 23.23
C LEU A 258 -19.40 22.62 22.98
N LEU A 259 -19.08 23.43 23.99
CA LEU A 259 -18.02 24.45 23.90
C LEU A 259 -16.60 23.86 23.82
N TRP A 260 -16.45 22.55 23.98
CA TRP A 260 -15.16 21.84 23.84
C TRP A 260 -14.95 21.23 22.47
N GLU A 261 -15.97 21.18 21.61
CA GLU A 261 -15.88 20.65 20.26
C GLU A 261 -14.94 21.50 19.38
N ASP A 262 -14.08 20.84 18.61
CA ASP A 262 -13.07 21.53 17.80
C ASP A 262 -13.71 22.44 16.74
N GLU A 263 -14.85 22.05 16.16
CA GLU A 263 -15.61 22.88 15.23
C GLU A 263 -16.09 24.19 15.86
N ILE A 264 -16.57 24.12 17.11
CA ILE A 264 -17.05 25.29 17.85
C ILE A 264 -15.87 26.19 18.23
N ILE A 265 -14.74 25.62 18.64
CA ILE A 265 -13.52 26.38 18.93
C ILE A 265 -13.01 27.09 17.68
N ILE A 266 -12.95 26.41 16.54
CA ILE A 266 -12.57 27.00 15.27
C ILE A 266 -13.54 28.14 14.91
N ASN A 267 -14.85 27.93 15.11
CA ASN A 267 -15.84 28.97 14.83
C ASN A 267 -15.69 30.20 15.75
N ILE A 268 -15.40 29.98 17.04
CA ILE A 268 -15.10 31.06 17.99
C ILE A 268 -13.86 31.85 17.55
N ILE A 269 -12.80 31.15 17.12
CA ILE A 269 -11.58 31.76 16.59
C ILE A 269 -11.88 32.59 15.34
N ASN A 270 -12.73 32.08 14.45
CA ASN A 270 -13.08 32.74 13.19
C ASN A 270 -13.97 33.98 13.40
N GLN A 271 -15.03 33.87 14.21
CA GLN A 271 -16.04 34.91 14.39
C GLN A 271 -15.66 35.97 15.43
N GLY A 272 -14.78 35.64 16.38
CA GLY A 272 -14.23 36.59 17.36
C GLY A 272 -15.05 36.74 18.66
N MET A 273 -14.59 37.66 19.52
CA MET A 273 -15.05 37.79 20.90
C MET A 273 -16.52 38.22 21.02
N ARG A 274 -17.03 39.02 20.08
CA ARG A 274 -18.43 39.50 20.11
C ARG A 274 -19.42 38.34 19.92
N SER A 275 -19.20 37.51 18.91
CA SER A 275 -20.04 36.32 18.66
C SER A 275 -19.90 35.29 19.80
N TYR A 276 -18.68 35.13 20.30
CA TYR A 276 -18.42 34.25 21.43
C TYR A 276 -19.16 34.69 22.71
N ASN A 277 -19.11 35.97 23.07
CA ASN A 277 -19.85 36.51 24.22
C ASN A 277 -21.37 36.33 24.05
N HIS A 278 -21.91 36.59 22.85
CA HIS A 278 -23.32 36.35 22.55
C HIS A 278 -23.70 34.86 22.72
N THR A 279 -22.82 33.96 22.29
CA THR A 279 -22.99 32.51 22.45
C THR A 279 -23.00 32.12 23.94
N LEU A 280 -22.07 32.66 24.73
CA LEU A 280 -22.04 32.45 26.18
C LEU A 280 -23.31 32.99 26.87
N ASP A 281 -23.76 34.18 26.49
CA ASP A 281 -24.97 34.79 27.07
C ASP A 281 -26.19 33.92 26.80
N ARG A 282 -26.32 33.40 25.57
CA ARG A 282 -27.40 32.45 25.21
C ARG A 282 -27.30 31.14 25.98
N LEU A 283 -26.09 30.55 26.06
CA LEU A 283 -25.85 29.28 26.77
C LEU A 283 -25.85 29.41 28.29
N SER A 284 -25.80 30.62 28.85
CA SER A 284 -25.84 30.82 30.30
C SER A 284 -27.25 30.94 30.87
N LYS A 285 -28.23 31.31 30.06
CA LYS A 285 -29.64 31.41 30.44
C LYS A 285 -30.23 30.00 30.61
N ILE A 286 -30.15 29.45 31.82
CA ILE A 286 -30.74 28.14 32.16
C ILE A 286 -31.96 28.33 33.08
N CYS A 287 -31.90 29.29 34.00
CA CYS A 287 -32.94 29.54 34.99
C CYS A 287 -33.39 31.01 35.01
N THR A 288 -34.42 31.34 35.78
CA THR A 288 -34.89 32.73 35.93
C THR A 288 -33.96 33.60 36.79
N LYS A 289 -33.10 33.00 37.63
CA LYS A 289 -32.22 33.74 38.55
C LYS A 289 -30.98 34.31 37.87
N ARG A 290 -30.90 35.64 37.78
CA ARG A 290 -29.81 36.38 37.10
C ARG A 290 -28.42 36.06 37.65
N ASN A 291 -28.26 36.04 38.97
CA ASN A 291 -26.95 35.81 39.62
C ASN A 291 -26.40 34.42 39.32
N VAL A 292 -27.27 33.41 39.26
CA VAL A 292 -26.89 32.03 38.96
C VAL A 292 -26.51 31.89 37.49
N ASN A 293 -27.30 32.48 36.57
CA ASN A 293 -26.94 32.52 35.15
C ASN A 293 -25.59 33.23 34.91
N ARG A 294 -25.30 34.32 35.64
CA ARG A 294 -23.98 34.98 35.58
C ARG A 294 -22.87 34.02 35.98
N LYS A 295 -23.08 33.25 37.04
CA LYS A 295 -22.11 32.25 37.49
C LYS A 295 -21.88 31.12 36.48
N ILE A 296 -22.96 30.65 35.88
CA ILE A 296 -22.92 29.67 34.80
C ILE A 296 -22.15 30.21 33.60
N ARG A 297 -22.39 31.48 33.23
CA ARG A 297 -21.65 32.16 32.16
C ARG A 297 -20.15 32.17 32.42
N ASP A 298 -19.74 32.50 33.64
CA ASP A 298 -18.33 32.56 34.03
C ASP A 298 -17.68 31.17 34.00
N TYR A 299 -18.40 30.13 34.44
CA TYR A 299 -17.95 28.74 34.31
C TYR A 299 -17.77 28.33 32.84
N LEU A 300 -18.78 28.56 32.00
CA LEU A 300 -18.72 28.24 30.57
C LEU A 300 -17.58 28.99 29.87
N HIS A 301 -17.37 30.26 30.23
CA HIS A 301 -16.23 31.04 29.73
C HIS A 301 -14.89 30.39 30.09
N CYS A 302 -14.72 30.03 31.36
CA CYS A 302 -13.52 29.37 31.86
C CYS A 302 -13.25 28.04 31.13
N CYS A 303 -14.29 27.23 30.91
CA CYS A 303 -14.19 25.97 30.16
C CYS A 303 -13.68 26.17 28.73
N THR A 304 -14.20 27.17 28.00
CA THR A 304 -13.73 27.44 26.63
C THR A 304 -12.32 28.03 26.63
N GLU A 305 -12.01 28.90 27.60
CA GLU A 305 -10.71 29.57 27.68
C GLU A 305 -9.55 28.57 27.80
N ILE A 306 -9.73 27.52 28.61
CA ILE A 306 -8.74 26.42 28.73
C ILE A 306 -8.47 25.78 27.36
N ARG A 307 -9.52 25.59 26.54
CA ARG A 307 -9.40 24.98 25.22
C ARG A 307 -8.75 25.93 24.22
N LEU A 308 -9.12 27.21 24.22
CA LEU A 308 -8.53 28.24 23.37
C LEU A 308 -7.02 28.41 23.62
N LYS A 309 -6.59 28.42 24.90
CA LYS A 309 -5.17 28.47 25.28
C LYS A 309 -4.40 27.26 24.75
N LYS A 310 -5.00 26.06 24.77
CA LYS A 310 -4.37 24.83 24.26
C LYS A 310 -4.42 24.71 22.73
N HIS A 311 -5.32 25.43 22.06
CA HIS A 311 -5.58 25.27 20.63
C HIS A 311 -4.41 25.69 19.74
N GLY A 312 -3.60 26.67 20.18
CA GLY A 312 -2.35 27.02 19.48
C GLY A 312 -1.41 25.82 19.33
N ASN A 313 -1.24 25.03 20.39
CA ASN A 313 -0.43 23.81 20.35
C ASN A 313 -1.07 22.69 19.52
N LEU A 314 -2.41 22.60 19.51
CA LEU A 314 -3.12 21.68 18.62
C LEU A 314 -2.88 22.03 17.15
N PHE A 315 -2.94 23.32 16.81
CA PHE A 315 -2.61 23.80 15.47
C PHE A 315 -1.17 23.46 15.09
N ARG A 316 -0.18 23.69 15.97
CA ARG A 316 1.22 23.29 15.72
C ARG A 316 1.35 21.79 15.42
N LYS A 317 0.72 20.94 16.22
CA LYS A 317 0.71 19.47 16.00
C LYS A 317 0.00 19.07 14.71
N GLN A 318 -1.08 19.75 14.34
CA GLN A 318 -1.78 19.52 13.06
C GLN A 318 -0.89 19.94 11.88
N PHE A 319 -0.20 21.06 12.01
CA PHE A 319 0.73 21.59 11.01
C PHE A 319 1.90 20.63 10.75
N ASP A 320 2.52 20.06 11.79
CA ASP A 320 3.63 19.11 11.64
C ASP A 320 3.24 17.85 10.83
N ARG A 321 1.97 17.43 10.95
CA ARG A 321 1.39 16.27 10.25
C ARG A 321 1.01 16.55 8.80
N VAL A 322 1.10 17.80 8.34
CA VAL A 322 0.79 18.15 6.95
C VAL A 322 1.81 17.49 6.02
N ALA A 323 1.33 16.76 5.02
CA ALA A 323 2.19 16.03 4.07
C ALA A 323 2.53 16.86 2.83
N ASN A 324 1.63 17.74 2.39
CA ASN A 324 1.76 18.51 1.15
C ASN A 324 1.04 19.86 1.25
N ILE A 325 1.25 20.73 0.25
CA ILE A 325 0.68 22.08 0.22
C ILE A 325 -0.86 22.10 0.18
N GLN A 326 -1.49 21.12 -0.50
CA GLN A 326 -2.96 21.03 -0.56
C GLN A 326 -3.58 20.74 0.81
N SER A 327 -2.93 19.89 1.61
CA SER A 327 -3.31 19.63 3.00
C SER A 327 -3.08 20.85 3.89
N LEU A 328 -2.04 21.66 3.59
CA LEU A 328 -1.80 22.92 4.27
C LEU A 328 -2.93 23.92 3.98
N ASP A 329 -3.32 24.08 2.72
CA ASP A 329 -4.41 24.97 2.32
C ASP A 329 -5.72 24.58 3.00
N LYS A 330 -6.09 23.28 2.98
CA LYS A 330 -7.28 22.77 3.69
C LYS A 330 -7.26 23.07 5.18
N LEU A 331 -6.11 22.90 5.84
CA LEU A 331 -5.97 23.22 7.25
C LEU A 331 -6.22 24.71 7.49
N LEU A 332 -5.64 25.58 6.66
CA LEU A 332 -5.75 27.02 6.79
C LEU A 332 -7.14 27.55 6.38
N ASP A 333 -7.82 26.91 5.45
CA ASP A 333 -9.17 27.28 5.01
C ASP A 333 -10.19 27.13 6.14
N SER A 334 -9.97 26.17 7.05
CA SER A 334 -10.80 26.03 8.26
C SER A 334 -10.74 27.27 9.17
N TYR A 335 -9.67 28.08 9.09
CA TYR A 335 -9.46 29.28 9.89
C TYR A 335 -9.72 30.56 9.09
N THR A 336 -10.97 30.90 8.78
CA THR A 336 -11.29 32.12 7.99
C THR A 336 -10.84 33.43 8.64
N LEU A 337 -10.76 33.48 9.98
CA LEU A 337 -10.31 34.66 10.76
C LEU A 337 -11.05 35.97 10.40
N GLN A 338 -12.38 35.93 10.31
CA GLN A 338 -13.22 37.12 10.05
C GLN A 338 -13.00 38.22 11.10
N SER A 339 -12.70 37.84 12.35
CA SER A 339 -12.34 38.75 13.43
C SER A 339 -11.05 38.31 14.11
N SER A 340 -10.08 39.22 14.23
CA SER A 340 -8.81 38.96 14.91
C SER A 340 -8.86 39.14 16.42
N THR A 341 -10.02 39.45 17.00
CA THR A 341 -10.16 39.77 18.45
C THR A 341 -9.78 38.61 19.38
N VAL A 342 -10.18 37.38 19.04
CA VAL A 342 -9.81 36.17 19.82
C VAL A 342 -8.32 35.86 19.68
N VAL A 343 -7.79 35.95 18.45
CA VAL A 343 -6.37 35.74 18.18
C VAL A 343 -5.50 36.77 18.90
N ARG A 344 -5.93 38.04 18.99
CA ARG A 344 -5.25 39.09 19.75
C ARG A 344 -5.27 38.82 21.26
N LYS A 345 -6.37 38.30 21.80
CA LYS A 345 -6.48 37.97 23.24
C LYS A 345 -5.59 36.78 23.63
N TYR A 346 -5.48 35.75 22.79
CA TYR A 346 -4.69 34.55 23.08
C TYR A 346 -3.47 34.46 22.17
N LYS A 347 -2.31 34.92 22.68
CA LYS A 347 -1.05 35.03 21.91
C LYS A 347 -0.65 33.75 21.16
N ASP A 348 -0.89 32.58 21.75
CA ASP A 348 -0.57 31.28 21.12
C ASP A 348 -1.35 31.00 19.82
N LEU A 349 -2.49 31.66 19.61
CA LEU A 349 -3.27 31.54 18.37
C LEU A 349 -2.71 32.41 17.24
N ALA A 350 -1.84 33.37 17.54
CA ALA A 350 -1.24 34.25 16.53
C ALA A 350 -0.45 33.48 15.47
N ILE A 351 0.02 32.27 15.79
CA ILE A 351 0.67 31.39 14.83
C ILE A 351 -0.20 31.10 13.60
N ILE A 352 -1.52 30.99 13.77
CA ILE A 352 -2.46 30.72 12.67
C ILE A 352 -2.46 31.90 11.69
N SER A 353 -2.56 33.14 12.21
CA SER A 353 -2.49 34.34 11.37
C SER A 353 -1.12 34.54 10.74
N ASN A 354 -0.04 34.21 11.47
CA ASN A 354 1.33 34.37 10.98
C ASN A 354 1.61 33.44 9.79
N VAL A 355 1.20 32.17 9.89
CA VAL A 355 1.33 31.20 8.79
C VAL A 355 0.49 31.62 7.59
N LYS A 356 -0.76 32.09 7.79
CA LYS A 356 -1.60 32.61 6.70
C LYS A 356 -0.97 33.80 5.99
N ASN A 357 -0.46 34.77 6.76
CA ASN A 357 0.16 35.97 6.20
C ASN A 357 1.47 35.64 5.47
N LEU A 358 2.25 34.69 5.99
CA LEU A 358 3.45 34.19 5.34
C LEU A 358 3.12 33.58 3.97
N LEU A 359 2.12 32.70 3.88
CA LEU A 359 1.76 32.11 2.59
C LEU A 359 1.23 33.14 1.59
N ARG A 360 0.42 34.11 2.05
CA ARG A 360 -0.02 35.22 1.19
C ARG A 360 1.15 36.05 0.68
N ALA A 361 2.14 36.32 1.54
CA ALA A 361 3.34 37.06 1.17
C ALA A 361 4.27 36.25 0.25
N TYR A 362 4.39 34.95 0.50
CA TYR A 362 5.16 34.02 -0.33
C TYR A 362 4.57 33.91 -1.75
N ASN A 363 3.25 33.80 -1.86
CA ASN A 363 2.57 33.77 -3.16
C ASN A 363 2.80 35.05 -3.98
N ARG A 364 3.09 36.18 -3.33
CA ARG A 364 3.44 37.43 -3.99
C ARG A 364 4.94 37.50 -4.34
N ASN A 365 5.81 37.03 -3.45
CA ASN A 365 7.27 37.14 -3.57
C ASN A 365 7.98 35.85 -3.11
N PRO A 366 8.05 34.81 -3.96
CA PRO A 366 8.57 33.49 -3.57
C PRO A 366 10.08 33.49 -3.29
N GLN A 367 10.84 34.39 -3.92
CA GLN A 367 12.30 34.48 -3.79
C GLN A 367 12.76 34.96 -2.41
N LYS A 368 11.88 35.53 -1.58
CA LYS A 368 12.20 36.08 -0.25
C LYS A 368 11.74 35.20 0.91
N LEU A 369 11.64 33.88 0.70
CA LEU A 369 11.08 32.95 1.69
C LEU A 369 11.72 33.06 3.08
N ASP A 370 13.05 33.15 3.18
CA ASP A 370 13.76 33.26 4.45
C ASP A 370 13.50 34.58 5.18
N VAL A 371 13.43 35.69 4.46
CA VAL A 371 13.07 37.00 5.00
C VAL A 371 11.63 36.99 5.50
N LEU A 372 10.71 36.39 4.73
CA LEU A 372 9.30 36.27 5.10
C LEU A 372 9.08 35.37 6.33
N MET A 373 9.80 34.24 6.42
CA MET A 373 9.79 33.38 7.60
C MET A 373 10.30 34.11 8.83
N ASN A 374 11.40 34.84 8.73
CA ASN A 374 11.94 35.59 9.88
C ASN A 374 11.03 36.75 10.29
N LYS A 375 10.35 37.39 9.34
CA LYS A 375 9.38 38.47 9.61
C LYS A 375 8.13 37.97 10.35
N HIS A 376 7.56 36.83 9.95
CA HIS A 376 6.28 36.35 10.50
C HIS A 376 6.41 35.33 11.63
N LEU A 377 7.51 34.58 11.70
CA LEU A 377 7.74 33.53 12.71
C LEU A 377 8.86 33.92 13.70
N GLY A 378 9.47 35.10 13.52
CA GLY A 378 10.59 35.60 14.33
C GLY A 378 11.92 34.95 13.97
N LYS A 379 13.07 35.58 14.22
CA LYS A 379 14.40 35.05 13.85
C LYS A 379 14.69 33.67 14.47
N HIS A 380 14.40 33.52 15.76
CA HIS A 380 14.64 32.30 16.54
C HIS A 380 13.35 31.54 16.93
N GLY A 381 12.18 32.00 16.47
CA GLY A 381 10.88 31.40 16.81
C GLY A 381 10.41 30.32 15.83
N GLU A 382 9.56 29.41 16.32
CA GLU A 382 8.80 28.42 15.54
C GLU A 382 9.64 27.61 14.54
N THR A 383 10.82 27.16 14.97
CA THR A 383 11.82 26.44 14.17
C THR A 383 11.25 25.23 13.42
N ASN A 384 10.36 24.47 14.06
CA ASN A 384 9.70 23.31 13.46
C ASN A 384 8.81 23.71 12.27
N ILE A 385 8.00 24.76 12.45
CA ILE A 385 7.12 25.27 11.38
C ILE A 385 7.96 25.82 10.23
N LYS A 386 9.03 26.55 10.51
CA LYS A 386 9.95 27.05 9.47
C LYS A 386 10.57 25.92 8.65
N SER A 387 11.12 24.91 9.33
CA SER A 387 11.73 23.75 8.66
C SER A 387 10.71 23.06 7.75
N LYS A 388 9.50 22.81 8.28
CA LYS A 388 8.43 22.17 7.53
C LYS A 388 7.94 23.03 6.35
N LEU A 389 7.81 24.34 6.52
CA LEU A 389 7.45 25.27 5.44
C LEU A 389 8.51 25.29 4.33
N ARG A 390 9.80 25.31 4.67
CA ARG A 390 10.87 25.19 3.67
C ARG A 390 10.71 23.92 2.84
N THR A 391 10.50 22.79 3.49
CA THR A 391 10.30 21.50 2.81
C THR A 391 9.02 21.40 2.00
N LEU A 392 7.99 22.22 2.29
CA LEU A 392 6.73 22.23 1.54
C LEU A 392 6.74 23.26 0.39
N LEU A 393 7.42 24.40 0.58
CA LEU A 393 7.38 25.54 -0.33
C LEU A 393 8.54 25.54 -1.33
N VAL A 394 9.76 25.17 -0.92
CA VAL A 394 10.95 25.15 -1.81
C VAL A 394 10.82 24.07 -2.90
N THR A 395 10.19 22.95 -2.59
CA THR A 395 9.89 21.83 -3.52
C THR A 395 8.64 22.06 -4.39
N SER A 396 7.96 23.21 -4.37
CA SER A 396 6.68 23.37 -5.11
C SER A 396 6.69 24.42 -6.23
N GLY A 397 7.64 25.37 -6.25
CA GLY A 397 7.72 26.37 -7.31
C GLY A 397 8.42 25.86 -8.56
N SER A 398 9.73 25.64 -8.45
CA SER A 398 10.59 25.14 -9.53
C SER A 398 10.23 23.72 -9.96
N ASP A 399 10.00 22.80 -9.01
CA ASP A 399 9.62 21.42 -9.32
C ASP A 399 8.31 21.33 -10.11
N MET A 400 7.35 22.23 -9.86
CA MET A 400 6.10 22.27 -10.62
C MET A 400 6.30 22.84 -12.03
N GLU A 401 7.22 23.79 -12.20
CA GLU A 401 7.60 24.27 -13.52
C GLU A 401 8.31 23.17 -14.33
N ILE A 402 9.26 22.47 -13.71
CA ILE A 402 9.92 21.29 -14.29
C ILE A 402 8.88 20.22 -14.62
N PHE A 403 7.98 19.91 -13.68
CA PHE A 403 6.90 18.94 -13.89
C PHE A 403 6.04 19.30 -15.10
N ARG A 404 5.60 20.56 -15.24
CA ARG A 404 4.81 21.00 -16.41
C ARG A 404 5.57 20.81 -17.72
N LYS A 405 6.88 21.06 -17.74
CA LYS A 405 7.74 20.86 -18.92
C LYS A 405 7.86 19.37 -19.28
N ILE A 406 8.03 18.48 -18.29
CA ILE A 406 8.19 17.04 -18.55
C ILE A 406 6.87 16.25 -18.62
N GLN A 407 5.73 16.86 -18.25
CA GLN A 407 4.45 16.17 -18.15
C GLN A 407 4.03 15.56 -19.50
N ARG A 408 4.36 16.22 -20.61
CA ARG A 408 3.99 15.79 -21.97
C ARG A 408 4.91 14.72 -22.57
N GLU A 409 6.07 14.47 -21.96
CA GLU A 409 7.09 13.61 -22.53
C GLU A 409 6.71 12.13 -22.50
N LYS A 410 6.86 11.41 -23.61
CA LYS A 410 6.47 9.99 -23.69
C LYS A 410 7.57 9.02 -23.27
N ASN A 411 8.83 9.46 -23.31
CA ASN A 411 10.00 8.62 -23.05
C ASN A 411 11.04 9.36 -22.20
N ILE A 412 12.01 8.62 -21.67
CA ILE A 412 13.06 9.20 -20.82
C ILE A 412 14.00 10.14 -21.60
N GLN A 413 14.23 9.87 -22.89
CA GLN A 413 15.12 10.69 -23.71
C GLN A 413 14.56 12.10 -23.94
N GLY A 414 13.25 12.20 -24.17
CA GLY A 414 12.52 13.47 -24.25
C GLY A 414 12.58 14.22 -22.93
N CYS A 415 12.43 13.52 -21.80
CA CYS A 415 12.64 14.10 -20.47
C CYS A 415 14.05 14.67 -20.29
N ILE A 416 15.10 13.91 -20.63
CA ILE A 416 16.49 14.37 -20.56
C ILE A 416 16.71 15.61 -21.44
N ASN A 417 16.18 15.62 -22.66
CA ASN A 417 16.32 16.77 -23.57
C ASN A 417 15.63 18.02 -23.01
N VAL A 418 14.44 17.89 -22.44
CA VAL A 418 13.70 18.98 -21.80
C VAL A 418 14.42 19.50 -20.56
N LEU A 419 14.99 18.61 -19.74
CA LEU A 419 15.78 18.96 -18.57
C LEU A 419 17.08 19.68 -18.97
N ARG A 420 17.81 19.22 -20.00
CA ARG A 420 19.02 19.90 -20.50
C ARG A 420 18.75 21.31 -21.03
N ARG A 421 17.58 21.53 -21.66
CA ARG A 421 17.12 22.86 -22.12
C ARG A 421 16.68 23.77 -20.98
N SER A 422 16.45 23.24 -19.79
CA SER A 422 16.10 23.99 -18.57
C SER A 422 17.34 24.19 -17.67
N SER A 423 18.53 24.24 -18.27
CA SER A 423 19.82 24.35 -17.57
C SER A 423 19.93 25.71 -16.87
N GLY A 424 20.08 25.67 -15.55
CA GLY A 424 20.09 26.85 -14.67
C GLY A 424 19.58 26.55 -13.26
N ASP A 425 18.76 25.51 -13.11
CA ASP A 425 18.25 25.05 -11.81
C ASP A 425 19.10 23.91 -11.23
N ALA A 426 19.56 24.07 -9.98
CA ALA A 426 20.31 23.04 -9.25
C ALA A 426 19.54 21.72 -9.11
N THR A 427 18.20 21.78 -9.04
CA THR A 427 17.34 20.60 -9.00
C THR A 427 17.41 19.82 -10.31
N VAL A 428 17.41 20.52 -11.46
CA VAL A 428 17.52 19.92 -12.79
C VAL A 428 18.87 19.21 -12.95
N SER A 429 19.98 19.83 -12.54
CA SER A 429 21.31 19.22 -12.63
C SER A 429 21.44 17.97 -11.76
N LYS A 430 20.89 17.99 -10.53
CA LYS A 430 20.84 16.80 -9.66
C LYS A 430 19.98 15.69 -10.29
N LEU A 431 18.83 16.04 -10.86
CA LEU A 431 17.90 15.09 -11.47
C LEU A 431 18.50 14.45 -12.73
N LEU A 432 19.19 15.22 -13.57
CA LEU A 432 19.99 14.72 -14.68
C LEU A 432 21.11 13.79 -14.20
N GLY A 433 21.88 14.19 -13.19
CA GLY A 433 22.95 13.36 -12.64
C GLY A 433 22.46 12.01 -12.10
N LEU A 434 21.27 11.98 -11.46
CA LEU A 434 20.65 10.74 -11.01
C LEU A 434 20.16 9.86 -12.15
N ILE A 435 19.54 10.45 -13.18
CA ILE A 435 19.11 9.74 -14.38
C ILE A 435 20.31 9.14 -15.12
N ASP A 436 21.32 9.96 -15.39
CA ASP A 436 22.53 9.55 -16.11
C ASP A 436 23.31 8.49 -15.33
N SER A 437 23.45 8.65 -14.01
CA SER A 437 24.07 7.63 -13.15
C SER A 437 23.32 6.31 -13.22
N PHE A 438 21.99 6.32 -13.11
CA PHE A 438 21.17 5.11 -13.16
C PHE A 438 21.19 4.42 -14.52
N MET A 439 21.29 5.18 -15.62
CA MET A 439 21.37 4.64 -16.97
C MET A 439 22.73 4.01 -17.32
N ARG A 440 23.78 4.21 -16.53
CA ARG A 440 25.09 3.61 -16.81
C ARG A 440 25.06 2.08 -16.65
N PRO A 441 25.63 1.30 -17.60
CA PRO A 441 25.57 -0.16 -17.57
C PRO A 441 26.29 -0.80 -16.38
N GLU A 442 27.25 -0.10 -15.78
CA GLU A 442 28.06 -0.57 -14.65
C GLU A 442 27.39 -0.31 -13.29
N ASN A 443 26.30 0.45 -13.26
CA ASN A 443 25.72 0.87 -12.00
C ASN A 443 25.01 -0.28 -11.28
N ARG A 444 25.29 -0.42 -9.98
CA ARG A 444 24.75 -1.47 -9.10
C ARG A 444 23.48 -1.03 -8.35
N THR A 445 23.01 0.20 -8.52
CA THR A 445 21.77 0.66 -7.88
C THR A 445 20.54 -0.11 -8.39
N THR A 446 19.70 -0.52 -7.45
CA THR A 446 18.38 -1.10 -7.76
C THR A 446 17.41 -0.02 -8.19
N PHE A 447 16.34 -0.40 -8.89
CA PHE A 447 15.26 0.54 -9.23
C PHE A 447 14.60 1.12 -7.97
N GLY A 448 14.49 0.32 -6.91
CA GLY A 448 14.05 0.79 -5.59
C GLY A 448 14.99 1.86 -5.00
N GLY A 449 16.30 1.69 -5.16
CA GLY A 449 17.30 2.69 -4.78
C GLY A 449 17.15 3.99 -5.56
N PHE A 450 16.97 3.91 -6.89
CA PHE A 450 16.68 5.09 -7.73
C PHE A 450 15.43 5.84 -7.27
N LYS A 451 14.34 5.11 -6.99
CA LYS A 451 13.10 5.70 -6.47
C LYS A 451 13.33 6.45 -5.15
N ALA A 452 14.07 5.86 -4.22
CA ALA A 452 14.39 6.51 -2.95
C ALA A 452 15.22 7.79 -3.16
N SER A 453 16.13 7.78 -4.14
CA SER A 453 16.94 8.94 -4.51
C SER A 453 16.13 10.10 -5.11
N LEU A 454 14.85 9.91 -5.50
CA LEU A 454 13.97 10.97 -5.99
C LEU A 454 13.21 11.69 -4.86
N ASN A 455 13.40 11.34 -3.59
CA ASN A 455 12.70 11.95 -2.46
C ASN A 455 13.03 13.43 -2.21
N PHE A 456 14.02 14.00 -2.91
CA PHE A 456 14.37 15.42 -2.80
C PHE A 456 13.48 16.34 -3.67
N VAL A 457 12.68 15.79 -4.60
CA VAL A 457 11.74 16.55 -5.42
C VAL A 457 10.29 16.29 -5.03
N CYS A 458 9.37 17.12 -5.54
CA CYS A 458 7.94 16.96 -5.29
C CYS A 458 7.41 15.59 -5.76
N PRO A 459 6.40 15.00 -5.08
CA PRO A 459 5.89 13.67 -5.42
C PRO A 459 5.37 13.52 -6.85
N ALA A 460 4.83 14.60 -7.44
CA ALA A 460 4.34 14.60 -8.81
C ALA A 460 5.50 14.47 -9.82
N LEU A 461 6.57 15.24 -9.62
CA LEU A 461 7.80 15.18 -10.42
C LEU A 461 8.49 13.82 -10.24
N ALA A 462 8.67 13.36 -9.00
CA ALA A 462 9.24 12.06 -8.70
C ALA A 462 8.47 10.93 -9.38
N SER A 463 7.13 10.92 -9.27
CA SER A 463 6.28 9.89 -9.89
C SER A 463 6.36 9.90 -11.41
N ARG A 464 6.46 11.09 -12.03
CA ARG A 464 6.58 11.20 -13.49
C ARG A 464 7.91 10.66 -13.99
N VAL A 465 9.01 11.04 -13.33
CA VAL A 465 10.35 10.55 -13.65
C VAL A 465 10.45 9.04 -13.40
N GLU A 466 9.89 8.53 -12.29
CA GLU A 466 9.80 7.10 -11.99
C GLU A 466 9.05 6.35 -13.11
N ALA A 467 7.91 6.85 -13.57
CA ALA A 467 7.12 6.21 -14.62
C ALA A 467 7.87 6.14 -15.96
N LEU A 468 8.53 7.23 -16.36
CA LEU A 468 9.34 7.27 -17.59
C LEU A 468 10.55 6.34 -17.50
N MET A 469 11.22 6.33 -16.35
CA MET A 469 12.36 5.46 -16.12
C MET A 469 11.94 3.99 -16.13
N LYS A 470 10.83 3.65 -15.48
CA LYS A 470 10.28 2.29 -15.51
C LYS A 470 9.98 1.83 -16.93
N SER A 471 9.33 2.68 -17.74
CA SER A 471 9.04 2.36 -19.13
C SER A 471 10.32 2.13 -19.94
N HIS A 472 11.34 2.96 -19.74
CA HIS A 472 12.65 2.80 -20.39
C HIS A 472 13.30 1.47 -20.02
N VAL A 473 13.41 1.16 -18.73
CA VAL A 473 14.03 -0.08 -18.22
C VAL A 473 13.30 -1.33 -18.75
N VAL A 474 11.97 -1.30 -18.85
CA VAL A 474 11.18 -2.40 -19.42
C VAL A 474 11.45 -2.56 -20.92
N LEU A 475 11.53 -1.45 -21.67
CA LEU A 475 11.84 -1.49 -23.11
C LEU A 475 13.26 -1.97 -23.38
N GLU A 476 14.23 -1.49 -22.59
CA GLU A 476 15.62 -1.90 -22.63
C GLU A 476 15.76 -3.41 -22.36
N LEU A 477 15.18 -3.90 -21.26
CA LEU A 477 15.20 -5.33 -20.92
C LEU A 477 14.60 -6.20 -22.03
N ASN A 478 13.47 -5.79 -22.59
CA ASN A 478 12.81 -6.50 -23.69
C ASN A 478 13.65 -6.49 -24.98
N ARG A 479 14.28 -5.34 -25.30
CA ARG A 479 15.16 -5.19 -26.46
C ARG A 479 16.38 -6.10 -26.31
N GLU A 480 17.11 -6.00 -25.21
CA GLU A 480 18.33 -6.77 -24.96
C GLU A 480 18.03 -8.27 -24.90
N THR A 481 16.92 -8.67 -24.27
CA THR A 481 16.50 -10.08 -24.26
C THR A 481 16.20 -10.57 -25.68
N LYS A 482 15.47 -9.81 -26.51
CA LYS A 482 15.20 -10.19 -27.91
C LYS A 482 16.48 -10.27 -28.73
N THR A 483 17.41 -9.33 -28.54
CA THR A 483 18.71 -9.33 -29.22
C THR A 483 19.51 -10.59 -28.85
N LEU A 484 19.57 -10.97 -27.57
CA LEU A 484 20.26 -12.18 -27.12
C LEU A 484 19.59 -13.46 -27.61
N LEU A 485 18.26 -13.51 -27.64
CA LEU A 485 17.52 -14.66 -28.15
C LEU A 485 17.73 -14.88 -29.66
N ASN A 486 17.96 -13.80 -30.41
CA ASN A 486 18.11 -13.83 -31.87
C ASN A 486 19.58 -13.77 -32.34
N SER A 487 20.56 -13.61 -31.44
CA SER A 487 21.97 -13.51 -31.84
C SER A 487 22.51 -14.84 -32.36
N LYS A 488 23.52 -14.78 -33.24
CA LYS A 488 24.19 -15.94 -33.86
C LYS A 488 25.27 -16.57 -32.97
N GLU A 489 25.46 -16.07 -31.76
CA GLU A 489 26.47 -16.57 -30.82
C GLU A 489 26.16 -18.01 -30.35
N ALA A 490 27.18 -18.70 -29.81
CA ALA A 490 27.02 -20.03 -29.23
C ALA A 490 25.95 -20.04 -28.12
N ALA A 491 25.14 -21.10 -28.05
CA ALA A 491 23.99 -21.18 -27.15
C ALA A 491 24.37 -21.00 -25.67
N ILE A 492 25.50 -21.57 -25.23
CA ILE A 492 26.01 -21.42 -23.86
C ILE A 492 26.34 -19.95 -23.56
N THR A 493 27.04 -19.26 -24.47
CA THR A 493 27.41 -17.84 -24.32
C THR A 493 26.16 -16.97 -24.23
N ARG A 494 25.19 -17.19 -25.13
CA ARG A 494 23.89 -16.49 -25.12
C ARG A 494 23.13 -16.71 -23.81
N LEU A 495 23.08 -17.95 -23.32
CA LEU A 495 22.41 -18.27 -22.06
C LEU A 495 23.08 -17.60 -20.85
N ASN A 496 24.41 -17.57 -20.81
CA ASN A 496 25.16 -16.91 -19.73
C ASN A 496 24.95 -15.39 -19.75
N SER A 497 25.00 -14.76 -20.94
CA SER A 497 24.70 -13.34 -21.12
C SER A 497 23.26 -13.01 -20.71
N LEU A 498 22.30 -13.85 -21.08
CA LEU A 498 20.90 -13.69 -20.67
C LEU A 498 20.74 -13.82 -19.14
N THR A 499 21.39 -14.81 -18.53
CA THR A 499 21.35 -14.98 -17.07
C THR A 499 21.98 -13.80 -16.34
N LYS A 500 23.10 -13.26 -16.85
CA LYS A 500 23.75 -12.06 -16.31
C LYS A 500 22.82 -10.84 -16.41
N LEU A 501 22.17 -10.67 -17.56
CA LEU A 501 21.20 -9.59 -17.81
C LEU A 501 20.04 -9.64 -16.81
N LEU A 502 19.38 -10.79 -16.69
CA LEU A 502 18.22 -10.99 -15.79
C LEU A 502 18.56 -10.80 -14.31
N MET A 503 19.84 -10.93 -13.93
CA MET A 503 20.33 -10.76 -12.57
C MET A 503 20.79 -9.32 -12.25
N MET A 504 20.83 -8.41 -13.23
CA MET A 504 21.31 -7.04 -12.98
C MET A 504 20.43 -6.32 -11.94
N PRO A 505 21.02 -5.61 -10.96
CA PRO A 505 20.29 -4.89 -9.91
C PRO A 505 19.25 -3.89 -10.45
N LYS A 506 19.52 -3.25 -11.60
CA LYS A 506 18.66 -2.26 -12.24
C LYS A 506 17.25 -2.80 -12.59
N TYR A 507 17.10 -4.11 -12.80
CA TYR A 507 15.82 -4.76 -13.08
C TYR A 507 15.15 -5.33 -11.83
N GLN A 508 15.79 -5.21 -10.67
CA GLN A 508 15.27 -5.72 -9.42
C GLN A 508 14.33 -4.70 -8.77
N GLN A 509 13.19 -5.20 -8.27
CA GLN A 509 12.11 -4.42 -7.66
C GLN A 509 11.33 -3.52 -8.66
N ALA A 510 10.17 -3.01 -8.23
CA ALA A 510 9.24 -2.15 -8.98
C ALA A 510 8.35 -2.78 -10.06
N ASN A 511 7.84 -4.01 -9.85
CA ASN A 511 6.89 -4.66 -10.77
C ASN A 511 7.38 -4.61 -12.23
N ILE A 512 8.69 -4.74 -12.44
CA ILE A 512 9.29 -4.93 -13.76
C ILE A 512 9.14 -6.43 -14.04
N SER A 513 8.37 -6.76 -15.06
CA SER A 513 8.14 -8.13 -15.49
C SER A 513 8.67 -8.35 -16.90
N ILE A 514 9.18 -9.55 -17.13
CA ILE A 514 9.50 -10.10 -18.43
C ILE A 514 8.77 -11.44 -18.53
N PHE A 515 8.06 -11.69 -19.62
CA PHE A 515 7.23 -12.90 -19.75
C PHE A 515 6.25 -13.07 -18.57
N GLU A 516 5.60 -11.98 -18.17
CA GLU A 516 4.65 -11.92 -17.04
C GLU A 516 5.23 -12.29 -15.66
N THR A 517 6.54 -12.55 -15.58
CA THR A 517 7.23 -12.98 -14.36
C THR A 517 8.40 -12.05 -14.04
N SER A 518 8.94 -12.14 -12.81
CA SER A 518 10.10 -11.31 -12.44
C SER A 518 11.37 -11.82 -13.13
N PRO A 519 12.29 -10.94 -13.59
CA PRO A 519 13.53 -11.34 -14.25
C PRO A 519 14.35 -12.36 -13.45
N ARG A 520 14.41 -12.17 -12.13
CA ARG A 520 15.08 -13.08 -11.19
C ARG A 520 14.44 -14.47 -11.16
N SER A 521 13.10 -14.56 -11.17
CA SER A 521 12.40 -15.84 -11.24
C SER A 521 12.73 -16.60 -12.52
N VAL A 522 12.82 -15.90 -13.65
CA VAL A 522 13.24 -16.51 -14.93
C VAL A 522 14.68 -17.04 -14.83
N ALA A 523 15.61 -16.25 -14.29
CA ALA A 523 17.00 -16.67 -14.09
C ALA A 523 17.11 -17.90 -13.15
N ASP A 524 16.35 -17.91 -12.06
CA ASP A 524 16.34 -19.02 -11.10
C ASP A 524 15.74 -20.30 -11.74
N LYS A 525 14.66 -20.18 -12.52
CA LYS A 525 14.10 -21.29 -13.31
C LYS A 525 15.14 -21.88 -14.28
N ILE A 526 15.90 -21.03 -14.99
CA ILE A 526 16.98 -21.49 -15.89
C ILE A 526 18.04 -22.30 -15.13
N LYS A 527 18.41 -21.86 -13.92
CA LYS A 527 19.42 -22.53 -13.09
C LYS A 527 18.96 -23.90 -12.56
N VAL A 528 17.70 -24.01 -12.17
CA VAL A 528 17.12 -25.25 -11.58
C VAL A 528 16.96 -26.37 -12.61
N ILE A 529 16.80 -26.04 -13.89
CA ILE A 529 16.66 -27.04 -14.96
C ILE A 529 17.94 -27.88 -15.08
N LYS A 530 17.78 -29.16 -14.77
CA LYS A 530 18.76 -30.24 -14.95
C LYS A 530 18.08 -31.39 -15.70
N GLY A 531 18.86 -32.19 -16.42
CA GLY A 531 18.37 -33.39 -17.10
C GLY A 531 19.52 -34.27 -17.56
N SER A 532 19.42 -35.57 -17.29
CA SER A 532 20.44 -36.56 -17.65
C SER A 532 20.32 -37.02 -19.10
N ASN A 533 19.14 -36.91 -19.71
CA ASN A 533 18.89 -37.25 -21.10
C ASN A 533 18.02 -36.19 -21.81
N SER A 534 18.02 -36.21 -23.15
CA SER A 534 17.39 -35.19 -23.99
C SER A 534 15.86 -35.11 -23.84
N GLN A 535 15.19 -36.23 -23.56
CA GLN A 535 13.74 -36.28 -23.36
C GLN A 535 13.32 -35.73 -21.98
N GLN A 536 14.02 -36.09 -20.89
CA GLN A 536 13.76 -35.52 -19.57
C GLN A 536 14.03 -34.02 -19.54
N LEU A 537 15.09 -33.57 -20.23
CA LEU A 537 15.41 -32.15 -20.33
C LEU A 537 14.26 -31.36 -21.00
N LYS A 538 13.70 -31.86 -22.10
CA LYS A 538 12.55 -31.23 -22.77
C LYS A 538 11.33 -31.14 -21.85
N ARG A 539 10.98 -32.23 -21.15
CA ARG A 539 9.86 -32.24 -20.17
C ARG A 539 10.07 -31.24 -19.03
N ASN A 540 11.28 -31.17 -18.48
CA ASN A 540 11.62 -30.24 -17.39
C ASN A 540 11.56 -28.78 -17.84
N ILE A 541 11.94 -28.49 -19.09
CA ILE A 541 11.84 -27.17 -19.70
C ILE A 541 10.38 -26.79 -19.94
N GLU A 542 9.55 -27.69 -20.46
CA GLU A 542 8.11 -27.47 -20.68
C GLU A 542 7.37 -27.19 -19.37
N HIS A 543 7.71 -27.92 -18.30
CA HIS A 543 7.15 -27.69 -16.96
C HIS A 543 7.61 -26.34 -16.35
N SER A 544 8.87 -25.96 -16.57
CA SER A 544 9.42 -24.70 -16.02
C SER A 544 8.95 -23.46 -16.78
N PHE A 545 8.69 -23.62 -18.09
CA PHE A 545 8.28 -22.56 -19.03
C PHE A 545 7.03 -22.97 -19.84
N PRO A 546 5.84 -23.01 -19.21
CA PRO A 546 4.59 -23.34 -19.89
C PRO A 546 4.26 -22.33 -20.99
N SER A 547 3.65 -22.78 -22.09
CA SER A 547 3.07 -21.88 -23.12
C SER A 547 1.72 -21.39 -22.60
N PRO A 548 1.37 -20.07 -22.64
CA PRO A 548 1.82 -19.05 -23.60
C PRO A 548 2.81 -17.98 -23.09
N GLU A 549 3.12 -17.95 -21.79
CA GLU A 549 3.88 -16.86 -21.16
C GLU A 549 5.30 -16.69 -21.73
N PHE A 550 5.94 -17.81 -22.09
CA PHE A 550 7.35 -17.84 -22.53
C PHE A 550 7.50 -18.09 -24.04
N PRO A 551 8.36 -17.33 -24.74
CA PRO A 551 8.56 -17.49 -26.17
C PRO A 551 9.30 -18.79 -26.49
N LYS A 552 8.97 -19.39 -27.65
CA LYS A 552 9.63 -20.61 -28.15
C LYS A 552 11.15 -20.44 -28.30
N SER A 553 11.62 -19.25 -28.67
CA SER A 553 13.04 -18.93 -28.80
C SER A 553 13.81 -19.10 -27.48
N LEU A 554 13.22 -18.70 -26.34
CA LEU A 554 13.82 -18.91 -25.03
C LEU A 554 13.93 -20.39 -24.69
N ARG A 555 12.85 -21.17 -24.92
CA ARG A 555 12.85 -22.62 -24.69
C ARG A 555 13.90 -23.33 -25.54
N ASN A 556 14.03 -22.95 -26.81
CA ASN A 556 15.03 -23.50 -27.73
C ASN A 556 16.45 -23.17 -27.26
N LEU A 557 16.70 -21.91 -26.85
CA LEU A 557 18.00 -21.50 -26.33
C LEU A 557 18.39 -22.31 -25.08
N VAL A 558 17.49 -22.43 -24.10
CA VAL A 558 17.74 -23.20 -22.87
C VAL A 558 17.99 -24.68 -23.20
N THR A 559 17.21 -25.25 -24.12
CA THR A 559 17.36 -26.65 -24.55
C THR A 559 18.74 -26.88 -25.16
N GLN A 560 19.12 -26.06 -26.16
CA GLN A 560 20.39 -26.19 -26.87
C GLN A 560 21.56 -25.96 -25.92
N ALA A 561 21.54 -24.91 -25.11
CA ALA A 561 22.63 -24.61 -24.18
C ALA A 561 22.80 -25.70 -23.10
N LYS A 562 21.71 -26.29 -22.60
CA LYS A 562 21.78 -27.38 -21.61
C LYS A 562 22.24 -28.69 -22.24
N GLN A 563 21.85 -28.99 -23.49
CA GLN A 563 22.39 -30.13 -24.25
C GLN A 563 23.88 -29.96 -24.53
N ASP A 564 24.31 -28.75 -24.92
CA ASP A 564 25.72 -28.41 -25.13
C ASP A 564 26.52 -28.51 -23.81
N GLN A 565 25.92 -28.13 -22.67
CA GLN A 565 26.54 -28.30 -21.34
C GLN A 565 26.67 -29.77 -20.94
N SER A 566 25.61 -30.57 -21.10
CA SER A 566 25.64 -32.00 -20.78
C SER A 566 26.65 -32.73 -21.66
N SER A 567 26.65 -32.46 -22.97
CA SER A 567 27.62 -33.06 -23.89
C SER A 567 29.05 -32.65 -23.56
N ARG A 568 29.35 -31.42 -23.13
CA ARG A 568 30.69 -31.03 -22.66
C ARG A 568 31.10 -31.70 -21.35
N GLY A 569 30.16 -32.05 -20.48
CA GLY A 569 30.41 -32.71 -19.19
C GLY A 569 30.67 -34.22 -19.30
N GLU A 570 30.25 -34.85 -20.39
CA GLU A 570 30.54 -36.26 -20.66
C GLU A 570 32.02 -36.46 -20.99
N LYS A 571 32.71 -37.26 -20.17
CA LYS A 571 34.09 -37.65 -20.44
C LYS A 571 34.07 -38.71 -21.55
N ASN A 572 34.50 -38.33 -22.75
CA ASN A 572 34.68 -39.22 -23.89
C ASN A 572 35.84 -38.70 -24.77
N VAL A 573 36.26 -39.49 -25.75
CA VAL A 573 37.43 -39.17 -26.60
C VAL A 573 37.20 -37.89 -27.44
N ASP A 574 35.98 -37.65 -27.92
CA ASP A 574 35.66 -36.46 -28.72
C ASP A 574 35.74 -35.16 -27.91
N ASN A 575 35.22 -35.16 -26.68
CA ASN A 575 35.30 -34.02 -25.79
C ASN A 575 36.73 -33.78 -25.28
N PHE A 576 37.47 -34.87 -25.03
CA PHE A 576 38.91 -34.76 -24.76
C PHE A 576 39.63 -34.06 -25.92
N TYR A 577 39.33 -34.47 -27.16
CA TYR A 577 39.95 -33.87 -28.35
C TYR A 577 39.62 -32.37 -28.48
N ARG A 578 38.37 -31.96 -28.20
CA ARG A 578 37.97 -30.54 -28.17
C ARG A 578 38.74 -29.76 -27.10
N ALA A 579 38.87 -30.30 -25.89
CA ALA A 579 39.62 -29.66 -24.81
C ALA A 579 41.12 -29.54 -25.14
N LEU A 580 41.69 -30.54 -25.83
CA LEU A 580 43.07 -30.49 -26.34
C LEU A 580 43.24 -29.38 -27.39
N GLN A 581 42.22 -29.17 -28.24
CA GLN A 581 42.20 -28.09 -29.24
C GLN A 581 42.14 -26.69 -28.59
N ASP A 582 41.41 -26.55 -27.48
CA ASP A 582 41.36 -25.30 -26.72
C ASP A 582 42.73 -24.95 -26.10
N ILE A 583 43.46 -25.94 -25.57
CA ILE A 583 44.83 -25.74 -25.07
C ILE A 583 45.74 -25.27 -26.21
N GLU A 584 45.69 -25.91 -27.37
CA GLU A 584 46.48 -25.49 -28.54
C GLU A 584 46.18 -24.05 -28.97
N ASN A 585 44.89 -23.67 -28.99
CA ASN A 585 44.49 -22.30 -29.36
C ASN A 585 45.00 -21.26 -28.35
N ARG A 586 44.97 -21.56 -27.05
CA ARG A 586 45.54 -20.69 -25.99
C ARG A 586 47.05 -20.54 -26.16
N VAL A 587 47.75 -21.61 -26.52
CA VAL A 587 49.20 -21.59 -26.82
C VAL A 587 49.52 -20.78 -28.07
N LYS A 588 48.68 -20.84 -29.11
CA LYS A 588 48.82 -20.03 -30.33
C LYS A 588 48.60 -18.54 -30.04
N ARG A 589 47.66 -18.21 -29.15
CA ARG A 589 47.37 -16.83 -28.70
C ARG A 589 48.35 -16.27 -27.66
N ARG A 590 49.38 -17.05 -27.27
CA ARG A 590 50.35 -16.70 -26.21
C ARG A 590 49.71 -16.48 -24.82
N GLU A 591 48.49 -16.98 -24.59
CA GLU A 591 47.81 -16.95 -23.30
C GLU A 591 48.36 -18.02 -22.32
N LEU A 592 49.15 -18.96 -22.83
CA LEU A 592 49.71 -20.08 -22.07
C LEU A 592 51.19 -20.27 -22.38
N THR A 593 52.03 -20.33 -21.33
CA THR A 593 53.49 -20.44 -21.44
C THR A 593 54.04 -21.85 -21.22
N LEU A 594 53.31 -22.75 -20.54
CA LEU A 594 53.76 -24.11 -20.21
C LEU A 594 52.70 -25.14 -20.60
N ILE A 595 52.90 -25.87 -21.71
CA ILE A 595 51.90 -26.84 -22.20
C ILE A 595 51.90 -28.11 -21.34
N LYS A 596 53.07 -28.51 -20.81
CA LYS A 596 53.26 -29.69 -19.95
C LYS A 596 52.13 -29.90 -18.94
N ASN A 597 51.91 -28.91 -18.07
CA ASN A 597 50.98 -29.07 -16.95
C ASN A 597 49.53 -29.17 -17.42
N GLU A 598 49.13 -28.38 -18.41
CA GLU A 598 47.76 -28.39 -18.94
C GLU A 598 47.43 -29.72 -19.64
N VAL A 599 48.35 -30.25 -20.46
CA VAL A 599 48.12 -31.51 -21.18
C VAL A 599 48.13 -32.70 -20.22
N ILE A 600 49.06 -32.75 -19.25
CA ILE A 600 49.08 -33.79 -18.21
C ILE A 600 47.79 -33.74 -17.38
N ASN A 601 47.37 -32.55 -16.94
CA ASN A 601 46.14 -32.38 -16.16
C ASN A 601 44.90 -32.77 -16.97
N LEU A 602 44.87 -32.45 -18.26
CA LEU A 602 43.79 -32.86 -19.15
C LEU A 602 43.70 -34.39 -19.22
N PHE A 603 44.80 -35.09 -19.48
CA PHE A 603 44.82 -36.56 -19.49
C PHE A 603 44.43 -37.19 -18.15
N LYS A 604 44.91 -36.64 -17.02
CA LYS A 604 44.50 -37.07 -15.67
C LYS A 604 43.00 -36.85 -15.43
N SER A 605 42.44 -35.74 -15.91
CA SER A 605 41.00 -35.44 -15.75
C SER A 605 40.09 -36.38 -16.56
N TYR A 606 40.59 -36.92 -17.68
CA TYR A 606 39.96 -37.98 -18.49
C TYR A 606 40.53 -39.37 -18.18
N GLY A 607 41.10 -39.57 -16.98
CA GLY A 607 41.88 -40.76 -16.64
C GLY A 607 41.19 -42.10 -16.81
N ASN A 608 39.85 -42.16 -16.72
CA ASN A 608 39.07 -43.40 -16.88
C ASN A 608 38.57 -43.64 -18.32
N ILE A 609 38.91 -42.76 -19.27
CA ILE A 609 38.50 -42.88 -20.66
C ILE A 609 39.48 -43.79 -21.41
N ASN A 610 38.92 -44.67 -22.25
CA ASN A 610 39.72 -45.48 -23.15
C ASN A 610 40.17 -44.63 -24.34
N PHE A 611 41.48 -44.41 -24.44
CA PHE A 611 42.14 -43.74 -25.55
C PHE A 611 42.66 -44.72 -26.60
N SER A 612 42.37 -46.02 -26.50
CA SER A 612 42.82 -46.97 -27.50
C SER A 612 42.18 -46.72 -28.87
N GLY A 613 42.93 -46.98 -29.94
CA GLY A 613 42.44 -46.94 -31.31
C GLY A 613 41.45 -48.07 -31.58
N THR A 614 40.58 -47.90 -32.58
CA THR A 614 39.52 -48.85 -32.94
C THR A 614 40.00 -50.26 -33.29
N LYS A 615 41.31 -50.47 -33.50
CA LYS A 615 41.93 -51.76 -33.82
C LYS A 615 42.73 -52.38 -32.66
N SER A 616 42.84 -51.70 -31.51
CA SER A 616 43.67 -52.15 -30.40
C SER A 616 42.82 -52.86 -29.33
N GLN A 617 43.27 -54.04 -28.88
CA GLN A 617 42.64 -54.78 -27.79
C GLN A 617 43.06 -54.30 -26.40
N GLN A 618 44.09 -53.43 -26.31
CA GLN A 618 44.60 -52.94 -25.03
C GLN A 618 43.84 -51.68 -24.56
N PHE A 619 43.40 -51.68 -23.30
CA PHE A 619 42.79 -50.51 -22.67
C PHE A 619 43.88 -49.50 -22.26
N LEU A 620 43.93 -48.36 -22.96
CA LEU A 620 44.86 -47.29 -22.66
C LEU A 620 44.13 -46.14 -21.99
N ASN A 621 44.41 -45.93 -20.72
CA ASN A 621 43.73 -44.93 -19.91
C ASN A 621 44.51 -43.60 -19.89
N GLY A 622 43.83 -42.51 -19.53
CA GLY A 622 44.44 -41.17 -19.54
C GLY A 622 45.62 -41.04 -18.57
N TYR A 623 45.62 -41.77 -17.45
CA TYR A 623 46.74 -41.76 -16.49
C TYR A 623 48.02 -42.37 -17.07
N ALA A 624 47.90 -43.45 -17.85
CA ALA A 624 49.04 -44.08 -18.52
C ALA A 624 49.70 -43.11 -19.52
N ILE A 625 48.88 -42.43 -20.32
CA ILE A 625 49.39 -41.45 -21.29
C ILE A 625 49.99 -40.22 -20.58
N ALA A 626 49.38 -39.76 -19.49
CA ALA A 626 49.92 -38.67 -18.68
C ALA A 626 51.33 -39.00 -18.12
N ARG A 627 51.56 -40.24 -17.68
CA ARG A 627 52.90 -40.68 -17.21
C ARG A 627 53.94 -40.63 -18.32
N VAL A 628 53.62 -41.12 -19.51
CA VAL A 628 54.54 -41.06 -20.67
C VAL A 628 54.94 -39.63 -21.01
N ILE A 629 53.97 -38.70 -20.97
CA ILE A 629 54.25 -37.27 -21.18
C ILE A 629 55.10 -36.70 -20.04
N GLU A 630 54.81 -37.08 -18.80
CA GLU A 630 55.55 -36.64 -17.62
C GLU A 630 57.03 -37.10 -17.67
N ASP A 631 57.28 -38.35 -18.05
CA ASP A 631 58.60 -38.94 -18.21
C ASP A 631 59.39 -38.27 -19.34
N TYR A 632 58.74 -37.96 -20.46
CA TYR A 632 59.36 -37.18 -21.55
C TYR A 632 59.89 -35.82 -21.07
N TYR A 633 59.14 -35.10 -20.23
CA TYR A 633 59.58 -33.81 -19.68
C TYR A 633 60.57 -33.92 -18.52
N ARG A 634 60.78 -35.10 -17.94
CA ARG A 634 61.82 -35.36 -16.94
C ARG A 634 63.17 -35.68 -17.57
N ASN A 635 63.19 -36.16 -18.81
CA ASN A 635 64.43 -36.49 -19.51
C ASN A 635 65.11 -35.21 -20.07
N PRO A 636 66.36 -34.90 -19.66
CA PRO A 636 67.11 -33.75 -20.19
C PRO A 636 67.55 -33.94 -21.65
N LYS A 637 67.73 -35.17 -22.14
CA LYS A 637 68.08 -35.50 -23.54
C LYS A 637 66.84 -35.84 -24.39
N ARG A 638 65.73 -35.13 -24.15
CA ARG A 638 64.46 -35.43 -24.83
C ARG A 638 64.51 -35.08 -26.31
N ASP A 639 64.34 -36.09 -27.18
CA ASP A 639 64.26 -35.91 -28.62
C ASP A 639 62.84 -36.02 -29.16
N LYS A 640 62.23 -37.21 -29.05
CA LYS A 640 60.87 -37.45 -29.52
C LYS A 640 60.05 -38.05 -28.39
N ILE A 641 58.80 -37.64 -28.28
CA ILE A 641 57.88 -38.31 -27.38
C ILE A 641 57.46 -39.66 -27.97
N ASP A 642 57.64 -40.72 -27.20
CA ASP A 642 57.26 -42.07 -27.60
C ASP A 642 55.84 -42.40 -27.14
N LEU A 643 54.86 -41.91 -27.90
CA LEU A 643 53.44 -42.24 -27.69
C LEU A 643 53.12 -43.55 -28.41
N SER A 644 52.57 -44.54 -27.68
CA SER A 644 52.13 -45.84 -28.20
C SER A 644 51.27 -45.71 -29.47
N VAL A 645 51.47 -46.64 -30.41
CA VAL A 645 50.72 -46.73 -31.68
C VAL A 645 49.25 -47.05 -31.45
N ASP A 646 48.95 -47.69 -30.33
CA ASP A 646 47.60 -48.09 -29.93
C ASP A 646 46.73 -46.92 -29.46
N ILE A 647 47.28 -45.71 -29.28
CA ILE A 647 46.49 -44.52 -28.94
C ILE A 647 45.68 -44.08 -30.16
N ASN A 648 44.45 -43.61 -29.94
CA ASN A 648 43.59 -43.01 -30.94
C ASN A 648 44.41 -42.06 -31.86
N PRO A 649 44.49 -42.33 -33.17
CA PRO A 649 45.42 -41.63 -34.07
C PRO A 649 45.25 -40.11 -34.06
N ARG A 650 44.01 -39.64 -33.88
CA ARG A 650 43.66 -38.23 -33.83
C ARG A 650 44.24 -37.55 -32.58
N VAL A 651 44.15 -38.22 -31.43
CA VAL A 651 44.73 -37.73 -30.16
C VAL A 651 46.26 -37.83 -30.21
N ARG A 652 46.81 -38.96 -30.65
CA ARG A 652 48.25 -39.23 -30.73
C ARG A 652 48.98 -38.19 -31.57
N SER A 653 48.51 -37.97 -32.80
CA SER A 653 49.09 -37.00 -33.73
C SER A 653 49.05 -35.58 -33.17
N LYS A 654 47.95 -35.20 -32.51
CA LYS A 654 47.77 -33.86 -31.97
C LYS A 654 48.68 -33.57 -30.78
N VAL A 655 48.75 -34.49 -29.82
CA VAL A 655 49.64 -34.35 -28.65
C VAL A 655 51.09 -34.29 -29.08
N LYS A 656 51.49 -35.18 -30.00
CA LYS A 656 52.85 -35.18 -30.56
C LYS A 656 53.19 -33.83 -31.21
N ALA A 657 52.31 -33.32 -32.08
CA ALA A 657 52.51 -32.02 -32.73
C ALA A 657 52.62 -30.84 -31.72
N MET A 658 51.81 -30.85 -30.66
CA MET A 658 51.86 -29.80 -29.63
C MET A 658 53.17 -29.83 -28.83
N ILE A 659 53.62 -31.02 -28.43
CA ILE A 659 54.85 -31.21 -27.66
C ILE A 659 56.08 -30.91 -28.51
N ASP A 660 56.11 -31.37 -29.76
CA ASP A 660 57.21 -31.08 -30.70
C ASP A 660 57.31 -29.57 -30.99
N SER A 661 56.17 -28.87 -31.15
CA SER A 661 56.15 -27.42 -31.33
C SER A 661 56.65 -26.65 -30.10
N GLU A 662 56.30 -27.10 -28.89
CA GLU A 662 56.84 -26.49 -27.66
C GLU A 662 58.34 -26.73 -27.53
N ARG A 663 58.81 -27.94 -27.82
CA ARG A 663 60.25 -28.26 -27.84
C ARG A 663 61.00 -27.35 -28.81
N GLN A 664 60.52 -27.18 -30.05
CA GLN A 664 61.13 -26.28 -31.03
C GLN A 664 61.17 -24.84 -30.51
N ARG A 665 60.11 -24.35 -29.87
CA ARG A 665 60.09 -23.00 -29.25
C ARG A 665 61.10 -22.88 -28.10
N GLN A 666 61.29 -23.91 -27.29
CA GLN A 666 62.28 -23.92 -26.21
C GLN A 666 63.72 -23.93 -26.76
N LEU A 667 63.97 -24.68 -27.83
CA LEU A 667 65.27 -24.73 -28.52
C LEU A 667 65.60 -23.41 -29.24
N GLN A 668 64.60 -22.66 -29.71
CA GLN A 668 64.79 -21.33 -30.32
C GLN A 668 65.02 -20.19 -29.30
N LYS A 669 64.80 -20.45 -28.00
CA LYS A 669 64.99 -19.48 -26.92
C LYS A 669 66.32 -19.66 -26.17
N LEU A 670 67.02 -20.78 -26.42
CA LEU A 670 68.40 -21.05 -26.03
C LEU A 670 69.31 -20.61 -27.17
#